data_AF-A0A959B8X6-F1
#
_entry.id   AF-A0A959B8X6-F1
#
_cell.length_a   1.000
_cell.length_b   1.000
_cell.length_c   1.000
_cell.angle_alpha   90.00
_cell.angle_beta   90.00
_cell.angle_gamma   90.00
#
_symmetry.space_group_name_H-M   'P 1'
#
loop_
_entity.id
_entity.type
_entity.pdbx_description
1 polymer ?
#
loop_
_entity_poly.entity_id
_entity_poly.type
_entity_poly.pdbx_seq_one_letter_code
_entity_poly.pdbx_strand_id
1 'polypeptide(L)'
;MGTFDLTKKFDANKLPAVKKDAYDQLIAVPAFKKVYAESIQQKDFLAQGFPDKMRACFKGVADNLNGVVSTRVPGGATTQLIEERHDLKGYFIKAKSCNWGPMSGFLCRHPAFNKNGAFGIESNLTSHYDYKKKYLVAKFGMNDTDTDFVARAFVPLKITPARKKTAFLKKPLLANAIGTDTVYGLDTNAVPDKTTGERDHSKATVVMEFLMKKDTTTSLWSLYYGKVYTRIPDNAKPPKYTQKEYLPADYTNAGLKKDKNGTVIKPGVGLGFSRLVAEPAPDSTVQLDTSALAQLSQKLSGAFNITRPAGFNEWRTIDGIMNPNPPYPAGNADHYKNAVSGDYDLFAVWPDIPAGGFQELVRISEEGLVNDPRIARNVEYINYEELPLNERYYLLPVAGKKFSLEIRASRNVYMEFIPGFESIGNLESSLKGNVNEAVTLAVGSLNTFVDTKYPKTNGLVAFHSDEGGRPGVNDIEYPVAFFLPKAFADWCGLNTALLIQSHAQFLALINFLKGWYYIPLNWGWFIHLFMMAHTATELQQAIALLTAENQKNAKKYLEDRQKELNEKLPQQDQAKIIQSLKDLFVPMSQRSIVTTNPDTGYKLSSRKTKANTAEKNTADAKQSQDNELVFNALKAKFLALAKGDIPSGNKVPPYMYWKKQFETLMQNQPAPANP
;
A
#
# COMPACT_ATOMS: atom_id res chain seq x y z
N MET A 1 -11.08 -36.21 8.54
CA MET A 1 -11.06 -34.84 9.08
C MET A 1 -12.28 -34.68 9.98
N GLY A 2 -12.10 -34.49 11.29
CA GLY A 2 -13.23 -34.31 12.20
C GLY A 2 -13.81 -32.90 12.04
N THR A 3 -15.10 -32.81 11.74
CA THR A 3 -15.84 -31.54 11.70
C THR A 3 -15.91 -30.96 13.11
N PHE A 4 -15.29 -29.81 13.34
CA PHE A 4 -15.53 -29.01 14.54
C PHE A 4 -17.01 -28.58 14.53
N ASP A 5 -17.76 -29.03 15.52
CA ASP A 5 -19.14 -28.58 15.75
C ASP A 5 -19.12 -27.16 16.34
N LEU A 6 -19.21 -26.18 15.43
CA LEU A 6 -19.17 -24.74 15.74
C LEU A 6 -20.44 -24.22 16.43
N THR A 7 -21.44 -25.08 16.70
CA THR A 7 -22.67 -24.68 17.40
C THR A 7 -22.56 -24.74 18.93
N LYS A 8 -21.52 -25.39 19.47
CA LYS A 8 -21.30 -25.45 20.92
C LYS A 8 -20.63 -24.18 21.42
N LYS A 9 -21.20 -23.57 22.49
CA LYS A 9 -20.52 -22.51 23.25
C LYS A 9 -19.11 -22.97 23.60
N PHE A 10 -18.15 -22.12 23.27
CA PHE A 10 -16.72 -22.38 23.44
C PHE A 10 -16.38 -22.75 24.90
N ASP A 11 -15.67 -23.86 25.06
CA ASP A 11 -15.15 -24.32 26.35
C ASP A 11 -13.63 -24.15 26.32
N ALA A 12 -13.14 -23.10 26.99
CA ALA A 12 -11.70 -22.80 27.10
C ALA A 12 -10.90 -23.97 27.68
N ASN A 13 -11.55 -24.89 28.41
CA ASN A 13 -10.91 -26.07 28.97
C ASN A 13 -10.59 -27.15 27.93
N LYS A 14 -11.08 -27.02 26.68
CA LYS A 14 -10.79 -27.94 25.58
C LYS A 14 -9.70 -27.45 24.63
N LEU A 15 -9.14 -26.27 24.87
CA LEU A 15 -7.97 -25.83 24.10
C LEU A 15 -6.77 -26.74 24.42
N PRO A 16 -5.91 -27.04 23.43
CA PRO A 16 -4.57 -27.52 23.72
C PRO A 16 -3.92 -26.58 24.74
N ALA A 17 -3.24 -27.11 25.76
CA ALA A 17 -2.67 -26.30 26.86
C ALA A 17 -1.88 -25.08 26.37
N VAL A 18 -1.12 -25.24 25.27
CA VAL A 18 -0.36 -24.15 24.61
C VAL A 18 -1.25 -22.99 24.14
N LYS A 19 -2.43 -23.29 23.60
CA LYS A 19 -3.41 -22.29 23.15
C LYS A 19 -4.17 -21.66 24.33
N LYS A 20 -4.35 -22.40 25.43
CA LYS A 20 -4.94 -21.88 26.68
C LYS A 20 -4.02 -20.90 27.40
N ASP A 21 -2.73 -21.19 27.49
CA ASP A 21 -1.75 -20.28 28.10
C ASP A 21 -1.61 -18.98 27.29
N ALA A 22 -1.58 -19.09 25.96
CA ALA A 22 -1.61 -17.93 25.08
C ALA A 22 -2.88 -17.10 25.29
N TYR A 23 -4.04 -17.76 25.41
CA TYR A 23 -5.33 -17.11 25.68
C TYR A 23 -5.37 -16.37 27.02
N ASP A 24 -4.91 -17.00 28.11
CA ASP A 24 -4.90 -16.40 29.45
C ASP A 24 -3.99 -15.17 29.51
N GLN A 25 -2.85 -15.18 28.80
CA GLN A 25 -1.99 -14.01 28.64
C GLN A 25 -2.65 -12.92 27.80
N LEU A 26 -3.44 -13.30 26.78
CA LEU A 26 -4.12 -12.40 25.85
C LEU A 26 -5.23 -11.59 26.51
N ILE A 27 -6.11 -12.26 27.28
CA ILE A 27 -7.22 -11.62 27.98
C ILE A 27 -6.74 -10.76 29.16
N ALA A 28 -5.55 -11.05 29.69
CA ALA A 28 -4.86 -10.27 30.71
C ALA A 28 -4.22 -8.99 30.16
N VAL A 29 -4.36 -8.67 28.86
CA VAL A 29 -4.01 -7.37 28.28
C VAL A 29 -5.28 -6.51 28.08
N PRO A 30 -5.84 -5.87 29.14
CA PRO A 30 -6.92 -4.89 29.01
C PRO A 30 -6.67 -3.83 27.93
N ALA A 31 -5.40 -3.46 27.71
CA ALA A 31 -5.00 -2.49 26.72
C ALA A 31 -5.33 -2.93 25.29
N PHE A 32 -5.20 -4.21 24.93
CA PHE A 32 -5.48 -4.68 23.57
C PHE A 32 -6.98 -4.63 23.28
N LYS A 33 -7.80 -5.19 24.18
CA LYS A 33 -9.27 -5.11 24.05
C LYS A 33 -9.74 -3.67 24.05
N LYS A 34 -9.19 -2.78 24.89
CA LYS A 34 -9.55 -1.36 24.88
C LYS A 34 -9.21 -0.67 23.54
N VAL A 35 -8.00 -0.88 23.03
CA VAL A 35 -7.53 -0.28 21.77
C VAL A 35 -8.40 -0.70 20.57
N TYR A 36 -8.92 -1.92 20.56
CA TYR A 36 -9.68 -2.46 19.42
C TYR A 36 -11.20 -2.57 19.62
N ALA A 37 -11.69 -2.55 20.87
CA ALA A 37 -13.12 -2.53 21.18
C ALA A 37 -13.71 -1.11 21.12
N GLU A 38 -12.91 -0.06 21.30
CA GLU A 38 -13.45 1.30 21.47
C GLU A 38 -13.78 2.07 20.18
N SER A 39 -13.17 1.84 18.99
CA SER A 39 -13.32 2.89 17.96
C SER A 39 -12.94 2.61 16.49
N ILE A 40 -13.36 1.50 15.88
CA ILE A 40 -13.38 1.47 14.40
C ILE A 40 -14.81 1.28 13.93
N GLN A 41 -15.44 2.40 13.59
CA GLN A 41 -16.83 2.41 13.16
C GLN A 41 -16.91 1.99 11.69
N GLN A 42 -18.05 1.43 11.30
CA GLN A 42 -18.39 1.16 9.90
C GLN A 42 -18.12 2.35 8.95
N LYS A 43 -18.26 3.59 9.47
CA LYS A 43 -18.00 4.83 8.74
C LYS A 43 -16.54 4.96 8.28
N ASP A 44 -15.59 4.46 9.06
CA ASP A 44 -14.17 4.59 8.76
C ASP A 44 -13.80 3.74 7.55
N PHE A 45 -14.27 2.49 7.52
CA PHE A 45 -14.08 1.61 6.36
C PHE A 45 -14.71 2.18 5.09
N LEU A 46 -15.93 2.71 5.17
CA LEU A 46 -16.60 3.31 4.00
C LEU A 46 -15.79 4.50 3.45
N ALA A 47 -15.26 5.35 4.35
CA ALA A 47 -14.40 6.47 4.00
C ALA A 47 -13.03 6.04 3.43
N GLN A 48 -12.61 4.79 3.67
CA GLN A 48 -11.39 4.21 3.13
C GLN A 48 -11.61 3.37 1.86
N GLY A 49 -12.82 3.34 1.30
CA GLY A 49 -13.08 2.57 0.08
C GLY A 49 -13.53 1.14 0.32
N PHE A 50 -14.10 0.82 1.49
CA PHE A 50 -14.67 -0.50 1.80
C PHE A 50 -16.18 -0.41 2.00
N PRO A 51 -16.97 -0.54 0.92
CA PRO A 51 -18.41 -0.70 1.07
C PRO A 51 -18.74 -2.04 1.75
N ASP A 52 -19.94 -2.13 2.32
CA ASP A 52 -20.34 -3.25 3.18
C ASP A 52 -20.23 -4.61 2.50
N LYS A 53 -20.65 -4.70 1.23
CA LYS A 53 -20.55 -5.92 0.42
C LYS A 53 -19.09 -6.35 0.23
N MET A 54 -18.19 -5.42 -0.08
CA MET A 54 -16.77 -5.75 -0.22
C MET A 54 -16.15 -6.22 1.10
N ARG A 55 -16.49 -5.58 2.23
CA ARG A 55 -16.06 -6.08 3.54
C ARG A 55 -16.56 -7.50 3.79
N ALA A 56 -17.80 -7.80 3.41
CA ALA A 56 -18.34 -9.15 3.54
C ALA A 56 -17.56 -10.15 2.67
N CYS A 57 -17.12 -9.78 1.46
CA CYS A 57 -16.24 -10.61 0.64
C CYS A 57 -14.93 -10.92 1.35
N PHE A 58 -14.22 -9.90 1.85
CA PHE A 58 -12.96 -10.12 2.58
C PHE A 58 -13.11 -10.96 3.84
N LYS A 59 -14.21 -10.77 4.60
CA LYS A 59 -14.54 -11.65 5.74
C LYS A 59 -14.75 -13.09 5.30
N GLY A 60 -15.47 -13.30 4.21
CA GLY A 60 -15.65 -14.63 3.63
C GLY A 60 -14.33 -15.29 3.21
N VAL A 61 -13.38 -14.51 2.68
CA VAL A 61 -12.03 -15.02 2.38
C VAL A 61 -11.28 -15.41 3.65
N ALA A 62 -11.29 -14.55 4.68
CA ALA A 62 -10.65 -14.85 5.96
C ALA A 62 -11.24 -16.11 6.60
N ASP A 63 -12.57 -16.28 6.54
CA ASP A 63 -13.28 -17.47 7.01
C ASP A 63 -12.86 -18.72 6.21
N ASN A 64 -12.86 -18.65 4.89
CA ASN A 64 -12.53 -19.79 4.01
C ASN A 64 -11.07 -20.23 4.15
N LEU A 65 -10.15 -19.28 4.28
CA LEU A 65 -8.73 -19.57 4.49
C LEU A 65 -8.44 -20.00 5.93
N ASN A 66 -9.38 -19.76 6.85
CA ASN A 66 -9.11 -19.73 8.27
C ASN A 66 -7.81 -18.94 8.54
N GLY A 67 -7.69 -17.76 7.95
CA GLY A 67 -6.47 -16.96 7.93
C GLY A 67 -6.76 -15.47 7.99
N VAL A 68 -5.79 -14.69 8.42
CA VAL A 68 -5.91 -13.23 8.39
C VAL A 68 -5.59 -12.72 6.99
N VAL A 69 -6.52 -11.97 6.41
CA VAL A 69 -6.34 -11.33 5.11
C VAL A 69 -6.28 -9.83 5.32
N SER A 70 -5.33 -9.17 4.69
CA SER A 70 -5.20 -7.72 4.80
C SER A 70 -4.95 -7.06 3.47
N THR A 71 -5.33 -5.79 3.37
CA THR A 71 -5.23 -4.98 2.15
C THR A 71 -4.98 -3.53 2.52
N ARG A 72 -4.19 -2.85 1.70
CA ARG A 72 -4.16 -1.39 1.70
C ARG A 72 -5.54 -0.86 1.30
N VAL A 73 -5.78 0.39 1.65
CA VAL A 73 -7.04 1.05 1.36
C VAL A 73 -7.01 1.71 -0.01
N PRO A 74 -8.01 1.49 -0.89
CA PRO A 74 -8.07 2.17 -2.20
C PRO A 74 -8.42 3.67 -2.04
N GLY A 75 -9.01 4.04 -0.91
CA GLY A 75 -9.35 5.40 -0.52
C GLY A 75 -10.79 5.78 -0.85
N GLY A 76 -11.36 6.71 -0.08
CA GLY A 76 -12.80 7.06 -0.15
C GLY A 76 -13.30 7.67 -1.45
N ALA A 77 -12.40 8.01 -2.39
CA ALA A 77 -12.79 8.43 -3.73
C ALA A 77 -13.33 7.24 -4.54
N THR A 78 -12.88 6.01 -4.27
CA THR A 78 -13.25 4.83 -5.06
C THR A 78 -14.50 4.13 -4.55
N THR A 79 -14.89 4.33 -3.27
CA THR A 79 -15.97 3.58 -2.59
C THR A 79 -17.23 3.41 -3.44
N GLN A 80 -17.73 4.52 -3.99
CA GLN A 80 -18.95 4.48 -4.78
C GLN A 80 -18.72 3.90 -6.17
N LEU A 81 -17.55 4.10 -6.78
CA LEU A 81 -17.23 3.50 -8.08
C LEU A 81 -17.20 1.98 -7.97
N ILE A 82 -16.68 1.46 -6.85
CA ILE A 82 -16.70 0.03 -6.50
C ILE A 82 -18.15 -0.46 -6.33
N GLU A 83 -19.00 0.26 -5.58
CA GLU A 83 -20.44 -0.09 -5.47
C GLU A 83 -21.18 -0.01 -6.81
N GLU A 84 -20.80 0.94 -7.67
CA GLU A 84 -21.34 1.11 -9.02
C GLU A 84 -20.77 0.10 -10.02
N ARG A 85 -19.89 -0.80 -9.57
CA ARG A 85 -19.30 -1.90 -10.34
C ARG A 85 -18.38 -1.43 -11.48
N HIS A 86 -17.68 -0.33 -11.26
CA HIS A 86 -16.54 0.02 -12.09
C HIS A 86 -15.43 -1.02 -11.95
N ASP A 87 -14.73 -1.27 -13.05
CA ASP A 87 -13.55 -2.13 -13.07
C ASP A 87 -12.43 -1.53 -12.19
N LEU A 88 -11.53 -2.37 -11.68
CA LEU A 88 -10.44 -1.93 -10.80
C LEU A 88 -9.09 -2.04 -11.50
N LYS A 89 -8.11 -1.24 -11.06
CA LYS A 89 -6.78 -1.17 -11.68
C LYS A 89 -6.10 -2.54 -11.70
N GLY A 90 -5.89 -3.10 -12.88
CA GLY A 90 -5.11 -4.33 -13.04
C GLY A 90 -3.60 -4.14 -12.85
N TYR A 91 -2.88 -5.26 -12.73
CA TYR A 91 -1.42 -5.27 -12.50
C TYR A 91 -0.62 -4.42 -13.51
N PHE A 92 -1.04 -4.36 -14.77
CA PHE A 92 -0.33 -3.64 -15.84
C PHE A 92 -0.51 -2.13 -15.81
N ILE A 93 -1.52 -1.63 -15.09
CA ILE A 93 -1.80 -0.21 -15.02
C ILE A 93 -1.06 0.36 -13.81
N LYS A 94 0.06 1.06 -14.07
CA LYS A 94 0.86 1.67 -12.99
C LYS A 94 0.52 3.13 -12.71
N ALA A 95 -0.39 3.70 -13.49
CA ALA A 95 -0.85 5.08 -13.33
C ALA A 95 -1.53 5.30 -11.98
N LYS A 96 -1.41 6.52 -11.45
CA LYS A 96 -2.06 6.92 -10.20
C LYS A 96 -3.46 7.45 -10.47
N SER A 97 -4.41 7.05 -9.64
CA SER A 97 -5.79 7.55 -9.66
C SER A 97 -5.90 9.04 -9.33
N CYS A 98 -7.02 9.64 -9.69
CA CYS A 98 -7.41 11.01 -9.36
C CYS A 98 -8.16 11.05 -8.01
N ASN A 99 -8.06 12.13 -7.25
CA ASN A 99 -8.80 12.36 -6.00
C ASN A 99 -9.47 13.75 -5.94
N TRP A 100 -9.64 14.37 -7.09
CA TRP A 100 -10.22 15.69 -7.28
C TRP A 100 -11.04 15.71 -8.58
N GLY A 101 -11.84 16.75 -8.77
CA GLY A 101 -12.67 16.94 -9.94
C GLY A 101 -13.84 15.96 -10.04
N PRO A 102 -14.65 16.11 -11.11
CA PRO A 102 -15.72 15.16 -11.39
C PRO A 102 -15.20 13.74 -11.70
N MET A 103 -13.92 13.61 -12.09
CA MET A 103 -13.22 12.35 -12.37
C MET A 103 -12.50 11.75 -11.14
N SER A 104 -12.73 12.29 -9.94
CA SER A 104 -12.17 11.73 -8.70
C SER A 104 -12.50 10.23 -8.59
N GLY A 105 -11.52 9.43 -8.18
CA GLY A 105 -11.58 7.97 -8.07
C GLY A 105 -11.15 7.20 -9.32
N PHE A 106 -11.10 7.84 -10.50
CA PHE A 106 -10.70 7.18 -11.74
C PHE A 106 -9.20 7.28 -12.02
N LEU A 107 -8.68 6.34 -12.80
CA LEU A 107 -7.40 6.51 -13.49
C LEU A 107 -7.67 7.09 -14.87
N CYS A 108 -7.16 8.31 -15.12
CA CYS A 108 -7.49 9.07 -16.32
C CYS A 108 -6.36 8.99 -17.35
N ARG A 109 -6.75 8.98 -18.64
CA ARG A 109 -5.83 9.08 -19.79
C ARG A 109 -4.94 10.31 -19.70
N HIS A 110 -5.51 11.45 -19.31
CA HIS A 110 -4.78 12.70 -19.20
C HIS A 110 -3.86 12.68 -17.96
N PRO A 111 -2.52 12.74 -18.11
CA PRO A 111 -1.58 12.52 -17.00
C PRO A 111 -1.72 13.51 -15.84
N ALA A 112 -2.23 14.73 -16.09
CA ALA A 112 -2.45 15.73 -15.04
C ALA A 112 -3.63 15.40 -14.10
N PHE A 113 -4.52 14.50 -14.50
CA PHE A 113 -5.69 14.09 -13.72
C PHE A 113 -5.31 12.93 -12.79
N ASN A 114 -4.41 13.23 -11.87
CA ASN A 114 -3.87 12.31 -10.88
C ASN A 114 -3.87 12.95 -9.48
N LYS A 115 -3.74 12.14 -8.43
CA LYS A 115 -3.77 12.59 -7.02
C LYS A 115 -2.60 13.50 -6.62
N ASN A 116 -1.46 13.39 -7.29
CA ASN A 116 -0.26 14.20 -7.05
C ASN A 116 -0.21 15.49 -7.90
N GLY A 117 -1.27 15.78 -8.67
CA GLY A 117 -1.35 16.99 -9.49
C GLY A 117 -0.18 17.11 -10.46
N ALA A 118 0.46 18.28 -10.48
CA ALA A 118 1.51 18.59 -11.44
C ALA A 118 2.76 17.71 -11.25
N PHE A 119 3.09 17.32 -10.01
CA PHE A 119 4.24 16.44 -9.73
C PHE A 119 4.01 15.00 -10.22
N GLY A 120 2.76 14.57 -10.35
CA GLY A 120 2.42 13.23 -10.83
C GLY A 120 2.36 13.09 -12.35
N ILE A 121 2.41 14.20 -13.10
CA ILE A 121 2.26 14.19 -14.57
C ILE A 121 3.29 13.28 -15.21
N GLU A 122 4.57 13.43 -14.88
CA GLU A 122 5.66 12.66 -15.48
C GLU A 122 5.52 11.17 -15.19
N SER A 123 5.31 10.82 -13.92
CA SER A 123 5.15 9.42 -13.48
C SER A 123 3.94 8.75 -14.13
N ASN A 124 2.80 9.45 -14.24
CA ASN A 124 1.63 8.92 -14.94
C ASN A 124 1.87 8.79 -16.45
N LEU A 125 2.54 9.76 -17.07
CA LEU A 125 2.88 9.69 -18.49
C LEU A 125 3.77 8.48 -18.79
N THR A 126 4.84 8.27 -18.00
CA THR A 126 5.68 7.07 -18.09
C THR A 126 4.85 5.80 -17.88
N SER A 127 3.95 5.80 -16.91
CA SER A 127 3.08 4.63 -16.65
C SER A 127 2.13 4.33 -17.82
N HIS A 128 1.60 5.35 -18.50
CA HIS A 128 0.75 5.17 -19.68
C HIS A 128 1.56 4.62 -20.86
N TYR A 129 2.79 5.11 -21.05
CA TYR A 129 3.69 4.59 -22.07
C TYR A 129 4.08 3.14 -21.80
N ASP A 130 4.43 2.81 -20.56
CA ASP A 130 4.72 1.45 -20.13
C ASP A 130 3.51 0.52 -20.32
N TYR A 131 2.30 1.00 -19.99
CA TYR A 131 1.06 0.25 -20.21
C TYR A 131 0.86 -0.08 -21.69
N LYS A 132 1.04 0.90 -22.58
CA LYS A 132 1.00 0.70 -24.03
C LYS A 132 2.04 -0.33 -24.49
N LYS A 133 3.31 -0.11 -24.15
CA LYS A 133 4.44 -0.90 -24.65
C LYS A 133 4.48 -2.32 -24.08
N LYS A 134 4.38 -2.47 -22.76
CA LYS A 134 4.56 -3.77 -22.11
C LYS A 134 3.39 -4.71 -22.32
N TYR A 135 2.19 -4.17 -22.53
CA TYR A 135 1.00 -4.99 -22.56
C TYR A 135 0.37 -5.11 -23.93
N LEU A 136 0.08 -4.00 -24.60
CA LEU A 136 -0.73 -4.06 -25.82
C LEU A 136 0.11 -4.50 -27.02
N VAL A 137 1.33 -4.00 -27.12
CA VAL A 137 2.30 -4.51 -28.11
C VAL A 137 2.60 -5.99 -27.83
N ALA A 138 2.93 -6.34 -26.58
CA ALA A 138 3.34 -7.71 -26.25
C ALA A 138 2.22 -8.75 -26.36
N LYS A 139 0.98 -8.41 -25.97
CA LYS A 139 -0.14 -9.35 -25.94
C LYS A 139 -0.93 -9.39 -27.24
N PHE A 140 -1.08 -8.27 -27.92
CA PHE A 140 -1.92 -8.17 -29.13
C PHE A 140 -1.09 -7.98 -30.41
N GLY A 141 0.24 -7.98 -30.31
CA GLY A 141 1.12 -7.75 -31.48
C GLY A 141 0.92 -6.38 -32.11
N MET A 142 0.35 -5.42 -31.37
CA MET A 142 0.05 -4.09 -31.89
C MET A 142 1.34 -3.33 -32.15
N ASN A 143 1.41 -2.64 -33.29
CA ASN A 143 2.49 -1.70 -33.56
C ASN A 143 2.19 -0.36 -32.86
N ASP A 144 3.24 0.40 -32.55
CA ASP A 144 3.11 1.68 -31.84
C ASP A 144 2.28 2.74 -32.59
N THR A 145 1.94 2.51 -33.85
CA THR A 145 1.14 3.40 -34.71
C THR A 145 -0.34 3.04 -34.79
N ASP A 146 -0.78 1.97 -34.11
CA ASP A 146 -2.15 1.49 -34.21
C ASP A 146 -3.16 2.46 -33.58
N THR A 147 -4.08 2.99 -34.38
CA THR A 147 -5.17 3.88 -33.94
C THR A 147 -6.19 3.17 -33.06
N ASP A 148 -6.33 1.85 -33.23
CA ASP A 148 -7.22 1.04 -32.40
C ASP A 148 -6.78 1.00 -30.94
N PHE A 149 -5.53 1.38 -30.63
CA PHE A 149 -5.03 1.48 -29.26
C PHE A 149 -5.93 2.36 -28.39
N VAL A 150 -6.31 3.55 -28.88
CA VAL A 150 -7.06 4.51 -28.06
C VAL A 150 -8.44 3.96 -27.74
N ALA A 151 -9.14 3.44 -28.75
CA ALA A 151 -10.46 2.83 -28.60
C ALA A 151 -10.46 1.58 -27.70
N ARG A 152 -9.32 0.88 -27.57
CA ARG A 152 -9.20 -0.34 -26.74
C ARG A 152 -8.65 -0.09 -25.34
N ALA A 153 -7.90 1.00 -25.15
CA ALA A 153 -7.22 1.30 -23.88
C ALA A 153 -7.98 2.29 -23.00
N PHE A 154 -8.94 3.04 -23.57
CA PHE A 154 -9.66 4.07 -22.84
C PHE A 154 -11.15 4.09 -23.15
N VAL A 155 -11.94 4.55 -22.18
CA VAL A 155 -13.39 4.79 -22.35
C VAL A 155 -13.76 6.18 -21.84
N PRO A 156 -14.62 6.93 -22.55
CA PRO A 156 -15.15 8.20 -22.04
C PRO A 156 -15.83 8.01 -20.68
N LEU A 157 -15.45 8.85 -19.71
CA LEU A 157 -16.01 8.78 -18.37
C LEU A 157 -17.46 9.24 -18.36
N LYS A 158 -18.30 8.41 -17.76
CA LYS A 158 -19.68 8.73 -17.38
C LYS A 158 -19.87 8.45 -15.90
N ILE A 159 -20.66 9.28 -15.22
CA ILE A 159 -20.98 9.10 -13.80
C ILE A 159 -22.50 9.12 -13.57
N THR A 160 -22.96 8.41 -12.55
CA THR A 160 -24.38 8.39 -12.18
C THR A 160 -24.82 9.72 -11.54
N PRO A 161 -26.13 10.03 -11.50
CA PRO A 161 -26.63 11.15 -10.72
C PRO A 161 -26.24 11.10 -9.24
N ALA A 162 -26.20 9.90 -8.65
CA ALA A 162 -25.76 9.70 -7.27
C ALA A 162 -24.28 10.08 -7.11
N ARG A 163 -23.43 9.69 -8.06
CA ARG A 163 -22.00 10.01 -8.04
C ARG A 163 -21.74 11.49 -8.28
N LYS A 164 -22.51 12.14 -9.16
CA LYS A 164 -22.51 13.61 -9.27
C LYS A 164 -22.80 14.25 -7.90
N LYS A 165 -23.79 13.76 -7.13
CA LYS A 165 -24.08 14.33 -5.82
C LYS A 165 -22.89 14.22 -4.86
N THR A 166 -22.26 13.04 -4.75
CA THR A 166 -21.16 12.81 -3.81
C THR A 166 -19.84 13.45 -4.25
N ALA A 167 -19.55 13.53 -5.56
CA ALA A 167 -18.38 14.20 -6.10
C ALA A 167 -18.40 15.72 -5.82
N PHE A 168 -19.59 16.31 -5.74
CA PHE A 168 -19.79 17.75 -5.54
C PHE A 168 -19.95 18.15 -4.07
N LEU A 169 -20.34 17.22 -3.19
CA LEU A 169 -20.54 17.52 -1.76
C LEU A 169 -19.24 17.72 -0.97
N LYS A 170 -18.11 17.20 -1.46
CA LYS A 170 -16.85 17.17 -0.67
C LYS A 170 -15.96 18.40 -0.84
N LYS A 171 -16.18 19.25 -1.86
CA LYS A 171 -15.38 20.46 -2.10
C LYS A 171 -16.25 21.54 -2.76
N PRO A 172 -16.09 22.82 -2.40
CA PRO A 172 -16.67 23.92 -3.18
C PRO A 172 -15.94 23.99 -4.52
N LEU A 173 -16.42 23.23 -5.50
CA LEU A 173 -16.12 23.48 -6.90
C LEU A 173 -16.67 24.88 -7.21
N LEU A 174 -15.93 25.68 -7.98
CA LEU A 174 -16.50 26.86 -8.63
C LEU A 174 -17.37 26.37 -9.79
N ALA A 175 -18.48 25.71 -9.44
CA ALA A 175 -19.41 25.11 -10.37
C ALA A 175 -20.67 25.96 -10.42
N ASN A 176 -21.10 26.29 -11.63
CA ASN A 176 -22.39 26.91 -11.85
C ASN A 176 -23.20 25.98 -12.76
N ALA A 177 -24.44 25.72 -12.37
CA ALA A 177 -25.39 25.12 -13.28
C ALA A 177 -25.63 26.13 -14.42
N ILE A 178 -25.33 25.73 -15.66
CA ILE A 178 -25.67 26.52 -16.86
C ILE A 178 -27.06 26.12 -17.37
N GLY A 179 -27.62 25.02 -16.85
CA GLY A 179 -28.99 24.56 -17.06
C GLY A 179 -29.32 23.33 -16.21
N THR A 180 -30.43 22.65 -16.50
CA THR A 180 -30.84 21.40 -15.81
C THR A 180 -29.89 20.23 -16.09
N ASP A 181 -29.36 20.18 -17.32
CA ASP A 181 -28.62 19.04 -17.86
C ASP A 181 -27.15 19.37 -18.15
N THR A 182 -26.71 20.58 -17.80
CA THR A 182 -25.33 21.03 -18.04
C THR A 182 -24.76 21.71 -16.80
N VAL A 183 -23.60 21.23 -16.36
CA VAL A 183 -22.83 21.84 -15.28
C VAL A 183 -21.46 22.18 -15.80
N TYR A 184 -21.00 23.39 -15.53
CA TYR A 184 -19.64 23.82 -15.84
C TYR A 184 -18.98 24.32 -14.57
N GLY A 185 -17.68 24.13 -14.47
CA GLY A 185 -16.92 24.79 -13.42
C GLY A 185 -15.42 24.72 -13.62
N LEU A 186 -14.72 25.24 -12.62
CA LEU A 186 -13.29 24.99 -12.43
C LEU A 186 -13.09 24.04 -11.27
N ASP A 187 -12.09 23.18 -11.39
CA ASP A 187 -11.49 22.54 -10.23
C ASP A 187 -9.97 22.70 -10.22
N THR A 188 -9.41 22.57 -9.02
CA THR A 188 -8.00 22.65 -8.73
C THR A 188 -7.52 21.42 -7.97
N ASN A 189 -6.37 20.91 -8.36
CA ASN A 189 -5.53 20.07 -7.53
C ASN A 189 -4.28 20.82 -7.11
N ALA A 190 -4.39 21.51 -5.99
CA ALA A 190 -3.22 21.90 -5.23
C ALA A 190 -2.71 20.68 -4.46
N VAL A 191 -1.41 20.47 -4.51
CA VAL A 191 -0.74 19.36 -3.83
C VAL A 191 -0.98 19.54 -2.32
N PRO A 192 -1.56 18.54 -1.64
CA PRO A 192 -1.66 18.59 -0.18
C PRO A 192 -0.25 18.69 0.40
N ASP A 193 -0.08 19.61 1.35
CA ASP A 193 1.03 19.56 2.26
C ASP A 193 1.02 18.20 2.97
N LYS A 194 2.14 17.47 2.93
CA LYS A 194 2.23 16.11 3.46
C LYS A 194 2.15 16.06 4.99
N THR A 195 2.35 17.20 5.65
CA THR A 195 2.38 17.34 7.10
C THR A 195 1.00 17.78 7.60
N THR A 196 0.40 18.81 7.00
CA THR A 196 -0.92 19.31 7.45
C THR A 196 -2.10 18.65 6.74
N GLY A 197 -1.88 18.03 5.57
CA GLY A 197 -2.94 17.56 4.68
C GLY A 197 -3.68 18.70 3.96
N GLU A 198 -3.41 19.96 4.31
CA GLU A 198 -4.01 21.14 3.68
C GLU A 198 -3.40 21.40 2.30
N ARG A 199 -4.17 22.01 1.41
CA ARG A 199 -3.70 22.28 0.05
C ARG A 199 -2.79 23.50 0.02
N ASP A 200 -1.52 23.28 -0.30
CA ASP A 200 -0.57 24.37 -0.43
C ASP A 200 -0.63 24.95 -1.86
N HIS A 201 -1.35 26.05 -2.02
CA HIS A 201 -1.49 26.77 -3.28
C HIS A 201 -0.22 27.51 -3.73
N SER A 202 0.79 27.60 -2.86
CA SER A 202 2.14 28.03 -3.25
C SER A 202 2.92 26.93 -3.96
N LYS A 203 2.46 25.67 -3.89
CA LYS A 203 3.04 24.51 -4.58
C LYS A 203 2.42 24.29 -5.96
N ALA A 204 3.01 23.35 -6.70
CA ALA A 204 2.59 23.03 -8.05
C ALA A 204 1.11 22.60 -8.06
N THR A 205 0.32 23.23 -8.93
CA THR A 205 -1.14 23.11 -8.94
C THR A 205 -1.62 22.80 -10.36
N VAL A 206 -2.59 21.92 -10.49
CA VAL A 206 -3.34 21.71 -11.74
C VAL A 206 -4.69 22.41 -11.59
N VAL A 207 -5.07 23.24 -12.54
CA VAL A 207 -6.43 23.80 -12.66
C VAL A 207 -7.04 23.21 -13.92
N MET A 208 -8.31 22.84 -13.89
CA MET A 208 -9.03 22.44 -15.09
C MET A 208 -10.37 23.16 -15.20
N GLU A 209 -10.75 23.50 -16.42
CA GLU A 209 -12.14 23.72 -16.80
C GLU A 209 -12.80 22.35 -17.00
N PHE A 210 -13.97 22.15 -16.39
CA PHE A 210 -14.76 20.94 -16.59
C PHE A 210 -16.17 21.29 -17.03
N LEU A 211 -16.74 20.37 -17.81
CA LEU A 211 -18.14 20.39 -18.23
C LEU A 211 -18.70 19.00 -18.00
N MET A 212 -19.90 18.93 -17.46
CA MET A 212 -20.67 17.71 -17.39
C MET A 212 -21.97 17.91 -18.14
N LYS A 213 -22.31 16.95 -18.99
CA LYS A 213 -23.56 16.95 -19.74
C LYS A 213 -24.35 15.69 -19.42
N LYS A 214 -25.60 15.86 -19.00
CA LYS A 214 -26.51 14.75 -18.76
C LYS A 214 -26.99 14.20 -20.10
N ASP A 215 -26.87 12.89 -20.25
CA ASP A 215 -27.53 12.12 -21.29
C ASP A 215 -29.00 11.95 -20.89
N THR A 216 -29.92 12.47 -21.68
CA THR A 216 -31.36 12.44 -21.39
C THR A 216 -31.96 11.03 -21.48
N THR A 217 -31.31 10.13 -22.22
CA THR A 217 -31.78 8.74 -22.39
C THR A 217 -31.33 7.88 -21.22
N THR A 218 -30.05 7.96 -20.86
CA THR A 218 -29.46 7.10 -19.81
C THR A 218 -29.44 7.75 -18.43
N SER A 219 -29.71 9.05 -18.34
CA SER A 219 -29.52 9.89 -17.14
C SER A 219 -28.09 9.94 -16.61
N LEU A 220 -27.11 9.37 -17.32
CA LEU A 220 -25.70 9.45 -16.97
C LEU A 220 -25.12 10.84 -17.29
N TRP A 221 -24.08 11.24 -16.58
CA TRP A 221 -23.36 12.48 -16.82
C TRP A 221 -22.04 12.18 -17.52
N SER A 222 -21.93 12.58 -18.79
CA SER A 222 -20.67 12.54 -19.54
C SER A 222 -19.75 13.64 -19.05
N LEU A 223 -18.47 13.31 -18.87
CA LEU A 223 -17.47 14.23 -18.34
C LEU A 223 -16.57 14.76 -19.45
N TYR A 224 -16.38 16.07 -19.45
CA TYR A 224 -15.52 16.78 -20.39
C TYR A 224 -14.58 17.72 -19.65
N TYR A 225 -13.45 18.01 -20.28
CA TYR A 225 -12.51 19.02 -19.84
C TYR A 225 -12.24 20.02 -20.97
N GLY A 226 -12.05 21.27 -20.57
CA GLY A 226 -11.65 22.37 -21.44
C GLY A 226 -10.15 22.59 -21.28
N LYS A 227 -9.76 23.79 -20.87
CA LYS A 227 -8.35 24.10 -20.63
C LYS A 227 -7.85 23.45 -19.34
N VAL A 228 -6.61 22.99 -19.40
CA VAL A 228 -5.86 22.49 -18.24
C VAL A 228 -4.66 23.42 -18.05
N TYR A 229 -4.57 24.01 -16.87
CA TYR A 229 -3.48 24.90 -16.49
C TYR A 229 -2.61 24.18 -15.47
N THR A 230 -1.30 24.34 -15.58
CA THR A 230 -0.35 23.80 -14.60
C THR A 230 0.49 24.95 -14.08
N ARG A 231 0.38 25.24 -12.79
CA ARG A 231 1.30 26.14 -12.10
C ARG A 231 2.44 25.30 -11.53
N ILE A 232 3.67 25.67 -11.83
CA ILE A 232 4.87 25.14 -11.17
C ILE A 232 5.53 26.36 -10.49
N PRO A 233 5.81 26.33 -9.19
CA PRO A 233 6.45 27.45 -8.51
C PRO A 233 7.81 27.74 -9.12
N ASP A 234 8.23 29.01 -9.18
CA ASP A 234 9.49 29.43 -9.82
C ASP A 234 10.73 28.73 -9.23
N ASN A 235 10.64 28.33 -7.95
CA ASN A 235 11.71 27.68 -7.20
C ASN A 235 11.71 26.15 -7.38
N ALA A 236 10.64 25.58 -7.94
CA ALA A 236 10.53 24.15 -8.17
C ALA A 236 11.21 23.80 -9.50
N LYS A 237 12.03 22.75 -9.50
CA LYS A 237 12.54 22.19 -10.75
C LYS A 237 11.33 21.84 -11.64
N PRO A 238 11.20 22.44 -12.84
CA PRO A 238 10.12 22.06 -13.72
C PRO A 238 10.27 20.56 -14.02
N PRO A 239 9.17 19.81 -14.10
CA PRO A 239 9.23 18.40 -14.44
C PRO A 239 10.06 18.17 -15.70
N LYS A 240 10.80 17.05 -15.76
CA LYS A 240 11.76 16.79 -16.83
C LYS A 240 11.09 16.66 -18.20
N TYR A 241 9.78 16.37 -18.26
CA TYR A 241 9.02 16.39 -19.52
C TYR A 241 9.01 17.74 -20.23
N THR A 242 9.37 18.83 -19.54
CA THR A 242 9.57 20.15 -20.17
C THR A 242 10.94 20.31 -20.84
N GLN A 243 11.84 19.32 -20.69
CA GLN A 243 13.22 19.33 -21.18
C GLN A 243 13.41 18.19 -22.21
N LYS A 244 13.08 18.53 -23.46
CA LYS A 244 13.63 18.04 -24.74
C LYS A 244 13.65 16.56 -25.17
N GLU A 245 13.59 15.53 -24.32
CA GLU A 245 13.91 14.15 -24.79
C GLU A 245 12.75 13.16 -24.90
N TYR A 246 11.59 13.40 -24.25
CA TYR A 246 10.44 12.47 -24.29
C TYR A 246 9.30 12.91 -25.21
N LEU A 247 9.49 14.02 -25.91
CA LEU A 247 8.51 14.54 -26.87
C LEU A 247 9.04 14.23 -28.28
N PRO A 248 8.22 13.66 -29.19
CA PRO A 248 8.57 13.55 -30.60
C PRO A 248 9.05 14.91 -31.15
N ALA A 249 9.94 14.90 -32.14
CA ALA A 249 10.70 16.06 -32.63
C ALA A 249 9.87 17.29 -33.06
N ASP A 250 8.54 17.17 -33.20
CA ASP A 250 7.65 18.25 -33.66
C ASP A 250 7.13 19.17 -32.52
N TYR A 251 7.51 18.96 -31.26
CA TYR A 251 7.00 19.72 -30.10
C TYR A 251 7.93 20.82 -29.57
N THR A 252 9.10 21.01 -30.16
CA THR A 252 10.01 22.08 -29.74
C THR A 252 9.70 23.35 -30.53
N ASN A 253 9.25 24.40 -29.84
CA ASN A 253 9.30 25.83 -30.23
C ASN A 253 7.96 26.59 -30.34
N ALA A 254 7.07 26.49 -29.34
CA ALA A 254 6.10 27.56 -29.09
C ALA A 254 6.61 28.45 -27.94
N GLY A 255 6.93 29.70 -28.26
CA GLY A 255 7.69 30.65 -27.42
C GLY A 255 7.17 30.85 -26.00
N LEU A 256 8.10 30.80 -25.04
CA LEU A 256 7.87 31.14 -23.64
C LEU A 256 7.81 32.66 -23.47
N LYS A 257 6.71 33.21 -22.94
CA LYS A 257 6.67 34.58 -22.42
C LYS A 257 6.63 34.54 -20.89
N LYS A 258 7.46 35.35 -20.25
CA LYS A 258 7.44 35.59 -18.80
C LYS A 258 6.38 36.66 -18.51
N ASP A 259 5.71 36.58 -17.36
CA ASP A 259 4.89 37.70 -16.89
C ASP A 259 5.78 38.83 -16.31
N LYS A 260 5.13 39.93 -15.90
CA LYS A 260 5.81 41.14 -15.40
C LYS A 260 6.58 40.92 -14.08
N ASN A 261 6.34 39.81 -13.39
CA ASN A 261 6.98 39.45 -12.13
C ASN A 261 8.08 38.39 -12.32
N GLY A 262 8.36 37.99 -13.58
CA GLY A 262 9.33 36.94 -13.89
C GLY A 262 8.79 35.52 -13.70
N THR A 263 7.53 35.35 -13.29
CA THR A 263 6.87 34.06 -13.16
C THR A 263 6.52 33.54 -14.55
N VAL A 264 6.91 32.29 -14.83
CA VAL A 264 6.56 31.64 -16.10
C VAL A 264 5.17 31.02 -15.98
N ILE A 265 4.13 31.81 -16.23
CA ILE A 265 2.79 31.26 -16.47
C ILE A 265 2.83 30.59 -17.85
N LYS A 266 3.10 29.29 -17.89
CA LYS A 266 2.89 28.49 -19.10
C LYS A 266 1.37 28.37 -19.28
N PRO A 267 0.75 28.82 -20.40
CA PRO A 267 -0.44 28.13 -20.87
C PRO A 267 -0.02 26.66 -20.86
N GLY A 268 -0.72 25.82 -20.10
CA GLY A 268 -0.43 24.39 -20.12
C GLY A 268 -0.31 24.05 -21.59
N VAL A 269 0.89 23.62 -22.01
CA VAL A 269 1.13 23.19 -23.39
C VAL A 269 -0.09 22.38 -23.71
N GLY A 270 -0.84 22.75 -24.74
CA GLY A 270 -1.85 21.86 -25.26
C GLY A 270 -1.09 20.56 -25.45
N LEU A 271 -1.26 19.61 -24.54
CA LEU A 271 -0.76 18.25 -24.68
C LEU A 271 -1.66 17.69 -25.77
N GLY A 272 -1.50 18.24 -26.98
CA GLY A 272 -2.01 17.69 -28.20
C GLY A 272 -1.29 16.37 -28.25
N PHE A 273 -2.01 15.30 -27.97
CA PHE A 273 -1.61 13.96 -28.36
C PHE A 273 -1.73 13.81 -29.89
N SER A 274 -1.41 14.86 -30.68
CA SER A 274 -1.70 14.96 -32.11
C SER A 274 -0.94 13.97 -33.00
N ARG A 275 -0.12 13.07 -32.41
CA ARG A 275 0.54 11.97 -33.14
C ARG A 275 0.37 10.56 -32.55
N LEU A 276 -0.41 10.38 -31.48
CA LEU A 276 -1.31 9.22 -31.50
C LEU A 276 -2.42 9.70 -32.40
N VAL A 277 -2.36 9.33 -33.69
CA VAL A 277 -3.20 9.81 -34.82
C VAL A 277 -4.39 10.61 -34.33
N ALA A 278 -4.50 11.88 -34.73
CA ALA A 278 -5.72 12.66 -34.54
C ALA A 278 -6.90 11.75 -34.84
N GLU A 279 -7.55 11.25 -33.79
CA GLU A 279 -8.83 10.59 -33.97
C GLU A 279 -9.70 11.64 -34.65
N PRO A 280 -10.53 11.25 -35.63
CA PRO A 280 -11.58 12.15 -36.08
C PRO A 280 -12.22 12.71 -34.82
N ALA A 281 -12.33 14.04 -34.74
CA ALA A 281 -13.00 14.70 -33.63
C ALA A 281 -14.23 13.86 -33.30
N PRO A 282 -14.43 13.40 -32.05
CA PRO A 282 -15.58 12.56 -31.74
C PRO A 282 -16.79 13.27 -32.34
N ASP A 283 -17.62 12.55 -33.12
CA ASP A 283 -18.76 13.09 -33.87
C ASP A 283 -19.71 13.94 -32.99
N SER A 284 -19.53 13.93 -31.68
CA SER A 284 -20.08 14.87 -30.72
C SER A 284 -19.10 15.98 -30.32
N THR A 285 -18.81 16.96 -31.19
CA THR A 285 -18.44 18.28 -30.68
C THR A 285 -19.68 18.87 -30.02
N VAL A 286 -19.69 19.00 -28.70
CA VAL A 286 -20.81 19.64 -28.01
C VAL A 286 -20.70 21.14 -28.25
N GLN A 287 -21.45 21.66 -29.22
CA GLN A 287 -21.64 23.10 -29.33
C GLN A 287 -22.46 23.58 -28.13
N LEU A 288 -21.85 24.43 -27.32
CA LEU A 288 -22.48 25.07 -26.17
C LEU A 288 -22.84 26.51 -26.54
N ASP A 289 -23.89 27.04 -25.90
CA ASP A 289 -24.18 28.46 -25.96
C ASP A 289 -22.96 29.26 -25.44
N THR A 290 -22.27 29.90 -26.38
CA THR A 290 -21.03 30.63 -26.16
C THR A 290 -21.22 31.84 -25.24
N SER A 291 -22.45 32.36 -25.11
CA SER A 291 -22.74 33.56 -24.32
C SER A 291 -22.68 33.29 -22.81
N ALA A 292 -23.28 32.19 -22.34
CA ALA A 292 -23.25 31.78 -20.93
C ALA A 292 -21.83 31.39 -20.48
N LEU A 293 -21.07 30.70 -21.34
CA LEU A 293 -19.67 30.36 -21.09
C LEU A 293 -18.78 31.61 -21.01
N ALA A 294 -19.01 32.61 -21.86
CA ALA A 294 -18.25 33.85 -21.85
C ALA A 294 -18.44 34.64 -20.55
N GLN A 295 -19.69 34.79 -20.08
CA GLN A 295 -19.99 35.48 -18.81
C GLN A 295 -19.36 34.77 -17.60
N LEU A 296 -19.37 33.43 -17.60
CA LEU A 296 -18.81 32.65 -16.52
C LEU A 296 -17.27 32.66 -16.52
N SER A 297 -16.67 32.56 -17.71
CA SER A 297 -15.23 32.75 -17.91
C SER A 297 -14.78 34.12 -17.40
N GLN A 298 -15.58 35.18 -17.61
CA GLN A 298 -15.27 36.53 -17.15
C GLN A 298 -15.27 36.64 -15.62
N LYS A 299 -16.23 36.00 -14.94
CA LYS A 299 -16.25 35.92 -13.47
C LYS A 299 -15.05 35.17 -12.90
N LEU A 300 -14.62 34.10 -13.58
CA LEU A 300 -13.49 33.26 -13.14
C LEU A 300 -12.13 33.87 -13.44
N SER A 301 -11.98 34.62 -14.54
CA SER A 301 -10.74 35.33 -14.87
C SER A 301 -10.36 36.37 -13.82
N GLY A 302 -11.34 36.97 -13.14
CA GLY A 302 -11.11 37.89 -12.04
C GLY A 302 -10.54 37.23 -10.78
N ALA A 303 -10.77 35.93 -10.57
CA ALA A 303 -10.29 35.20 -9.39
C ALA A 303 -8.86 34.65 -9.54
N PHE A 304 -8.39 34.43 -10.77
CA PHE A 304 -7.11 33.74 -11.02
C PHE A 304 -6.15 34.48 -11.97
N ASN A 305 -6.45 35.71 -12.43
CA ASN A 305 -5.65 36.44 -13.44
C ASN A 305 -5.34 35.57 -14.69
N ILE A 306 -6.30 34.75 -15.12
CA ILE A 306 -6.15 33.89 -16.30
C ILE A 306 -6.81 34.59 -17.49
N THR A 307 -6.00 35.09 -18.44
CA THR A 307 -6.50 35.69 -19.68
C THR A 307 -6.76 34.61 -20.73
N ARG A 308 -7.95 34.59 -21.35
CA ARG A 308 -8.33 33.62 -22.37
C ARG A 308 -7.65 33.97 -23.71
N PRO A 309 -6.78 33.12 -24.30
CA PRO A 309 -6.44 33.25 -25.71
C PRO A 309 -7.66 32.97 -26.59
N ALA A 310 -7.86 33.79 -27.62
CA ALA A 310 -8.92 33.62 -28.62
C ALA A 310 -8.71 32.30 -29.41
N GLY A 311 -9.80 31.58 -29.73
CA GLY A 311 -9.77 30.46 -30.68
C GLY A 311 -9.87 29.03 -30.12
N PHE A 312 -10.07 28.82 -28.81
CA PHE A 312 -10.24 27.47 -28.25
C PHE A 312 -11.66 27.25 -27.73
N ASN A 313 -12.48 26.55 -28.52
CA ASN A 313 -13.85 26.12 -28.23
C ASN A 313 -13.96 24.58 -28.04
N GLU A 314 -12.85 23.86 -28.00
CA GLU A 314 -12.86 22.38 -27.99
C GLU A 314 -12.93 21.82 -26.57
N TRP A 315 -14.12 21.34 -26.20
CA TRP A 315 -14.29 20.45 -25.05
C TRP A 315 -13.91 19.02 -25.45
N ARG A 316 -13.13 18.35 -24.60
CA ARG A 316 -12.68 16.96 -24.82
C ARG A 316 -13.25 16.04 -23.78
N THR A 317 -13.56 14.80 -24.14
CA THR A 317 -13.98 13.81 -23.15
C THR A 317 -12.87 13.58 -22.14
N ILE A 318 -13.23 13.46 -20.86
CA ILE A 318 -12.30 12.87 -19.89
C ILE A 318 -12.38 11.37 -20.10
N ASP A 319 -11.29 10.74 -20.53
CA ASP A 319 -11.25 9.29 -20.72
C ASP A 319 -10.60 8.59 -19.53
N GLY A 320 -11.19 7.48 -19.09
CA GLY A 320 -10.63 6.56 -18.11
C GLY A 320 -9.82 5.47 -18.78
N ILE A 321 -8.76 4.99 -18.12
CA ILE A 321 -8.00 3.82 -18.55
C ILE A 321 -8.89 2.57 -18.37
N MET A 322 -8.84 1.64 -19.31
CA MET A 322 -9.50 0.34 -19.22
C MET A 322 -8.49 -0.77 -18.97
N ASN A 323 -8.91 -1.83 -18.28
CA ASN A 323 -8.16 -3.08 -18.32
C ASN A 323 -8.20 -3.69 -19.73
N PRO A 324 -7.20 -4.50 -20.10
CA PRO A 324 -7.13 -5.07 -21.44
C PRO A 324 -8.15 -6.17 -21.74
N ASN A 325 -8.67 -6.80 -20.68
CA ASN A 325 -9.77 -7.75 -20.76
C ASN A 325 -10.96 -7.13 -20.00
N PRO A 326 -11.58 -6.07 -20.54
CA PRO A 326 -12.59 -5.32 -19.83
C PRO A 326 -13.86 -6.17 -19.61
N PRO A 327 -14.52 -6.07 -18.44
CA PRO A 327 -15.70 -6.87 -18.15
C PRO A 327 -16.93 -6.54 -19.00
N TYR A 328 -17.04 -5.31 -19.49
CA TYR A 328 -18.20 -4.85 -20.26
C TYR A 328 -17.83 -4.70 -21.74
N PRO A 329 -18.29 -5.57 -22.66
CA PRO A 329 -17.92 -5.48 -24.07
C PRO A 329 -18.40 -4.17 -24.70
N ALA A 330 -17.79 -3.78 -25.83
CA ALA A 330 -18.24 -2.63 -26.61
C ALA A 330 -19.71 -2.80 -27.02
N GLY A 331 -20.48 -1.69 -27.02
CA GLY A 331 -21.92 -1.70 -27.27
C GLY A 331 -22.80 -2.03 -26.05
N ASN A 332 -22.22 -2.52 -24.95
CA ASN A 332 -22.95 -2.68 -23.69
C ASN A 332 -23.28 -1.30 -23.09
N ALA A 333 -24.50 -1.11 -22.57
CA ALA A 333 -24.88 0.12 -21.87
C ALA A 333 -23.97 0.45 -20.66
N ASP A 334 -23.39 -0.58 -20.05
CA ASP A 334 -22.44 -0.50 -18.94
C ASP A 334 -20.97 -0.40 -19.39
N HIS A 335 -20.67 -0.25 -20.68
CA HIS A 335 -19.29 -0.18 -21.18
C HIS A 335 -18.45 0.92 -20.51
N TYR A 336 -19.08 2.04 -20.11
CA TYR A 336 -18.43 3.12 -19.37
C TYR A 336 -17.86 2.69 -18.01
N LYS A 337 -18.34 1.57 -17.46
CA LYS A 337 -17.84 1.00 -16.19
C LYS A 337 -16.49 0.33 -16.32
N ASN A 338 -15.97 0.12 -17.54
CA ASN A 338 -14.60 -0.34 -17.74
C ASN A 338 -13.54 0.70 -17.36
N ALA A 339 -13.93 1.95 -17.15
CA ALA A 339 -13.02 2.96 -16.60
C ALA A 339 -12.56 2.53 -15.22
N VAL A 340 -11.27 2.23 -15.10
CA VAL A 340 -10.72 1.61 -13.89
C VAL A 340 -10.63 2.60 -12.73
N SER A 341 -10.95 2.09 -11.53
CA SER A 341 -10.75 2.76 -10.25
C SER A 341 -9.60 2.14 -9.46
N GLY A 342 -9.34 2.63 -8.25
CA GLY A 342 -8.32 2.04 -7.36
C GLY A 342 -8.70 0.61 -6.95
N ASP A 343 -7.73 -0.27 -7.01
CA ASP A 343 -7.79 -1.69 -6.66
C ASP A 343 -7.53 -1.96 -5.18
N TYR A 344 -7.82 -3.20 -4.76
CA TYR A 344 -7.44 -3.69 -3.43
C TYR A 344 -6.05 -4.34 -3.50
N ASP A 345 -5.04 -3.51 -3.27
CA ASP A 345 -3.66 -3.96 -3.10
C ASP A 345 -3.55 -4.76 -1.79
N LEU A 346 -3.52 -6.10 -1.87
CA LEU A 346 -3.31 -6.95 -0.69
C LEU A 346 -2.04 -6.51 0.06
N PHE A 347 -2.14 -6.43 1.38
CA PHE A 347 -1.04 -6.04 2.25
C PHE A 347 -0.27 -7.28 2.67
N ALA A 348 -0.96 -8.24 3.29
CA ALA A 348 -0.44 -9.55 3.67
C ALA A 348 -1.56 -10.59 3.81
N VAL A 349 -1.20 -11.87 3.71
CA VAL A 349 -2.06 -13.03 4.02
C VAL A 349 -1.35 -13.93 5.03
N TRP A 350 -1.99 -14.19 6.17
CA TRP A 350 -1.43 -14.96 7.28
C TRP A 350 -2.31 -16.18 7.59
N PRO A 351 -1.99 -17.38 7.06
CA PRO A 351 -2.78 -18.58 7.29
C PRO A 351 -2.63 -19.14 8.72
N ASP A 352 -3.65 -19.85 9.23
CA ASP A 352 -3.63 -20.52 10.55
C ASP A 352 -2.68 -21.73 10.58
N ILE A 353 -2.24 -22.08 11.78
CA ILE A 353 -1.37 -23.22 12.06
C ILE A 353 -2.24 -24.43 12.49
N PRO A 354 -2.07 -25.63 11.90
CA PRO A 354 -1.11 -26.02 10.86
C PRO A 354 -1.75 -26.11 9.47
N ALA A 355 -2.90 -25.44 9.26
CA ALA A 355 -3.78 -25.70 8.12
C ALA A 355 -3.09 -25.51 6.77
N GLY A 356 -2.15 -24.57 6.69
CA GLY A 356 -1.19 -24.50 5.60
C GLY A 356 0.13 -25.17 5.99
N GLY A 357 0.57 -26.14 5.19
CA GLY A 357 1.97 -26.54 5.24
C GLY A 357 2.85 -25.30 4.99
N PHE A 358 4.01 -25.23 5.64
CA PHE A 358 4.94 -24.10 5.45
C PHE A 358 5.31 -23.86 3.96
N GLN A 359 5.16 -24.89 3.13
CA GLN A 359 5.28 -24.88 1.68
C GLN A 359 4.33 -23.87 1.00
N GLU A 360 3.11 -23.66 1.50
CA GLU A 360 2.12 -22.74 0.91
C GLU A 360 2.55 -21.27 1.00
N LEU A 361 3.55 -20.99 1.83
CA LEU A 361 4.12 -19.66 2.02
C LEU A 361 5.35 -19.41 1.14
N VAL A 362 5.91 -20.43 0.49
CA VAL A 362 7.07 -20.29 -0.40
C VAL A 362 6.68 -19.41 -1.58
N ARG A 363 7.46 -18.37 -1.83
CA ARG A 363 7.20 -17.44 -2.93
C ARG A 363 7.63 -18.07 -4.26
N ILE A 364 7.02 -17.69 -5.39
CA ILE A 364 7.43 -18.18 -6.72
C ILE A 364 8.92 -17.89 -6.97
N SER A 365 9.44 -16.75 -6.50
CA SER A 365 10.88 -16.44 -6.58
C SER A 365 11.80 -17.43 -5.84
N GLU A 366 11.23 -18.29 -4.99
CA GLU A 366 11.90 -19.31 -4.18
C GLU A 366 11.63 -20.75 -4.67
N GLU A 367 10.64 -21.00 -5.53
CA GLU A 367 10.23 -22.37 -5.90
C GLU A 367 11.32 -23.15 -6.64
N GLY A 368 11.96 -22.53 -7.65
CA GLY A 368 13.06 -23.15 -8.41
C GLY A 368 14.33 -23.39 -7.59
N LEU A 369 14.34 -22.87 -6.37
CA LEU A 369 15.43 -22.94 -5.43
C LEU A 369 15.26 -24.10 -4.43
N VAL A 370 14.04 -24.56 -4.16
CA VAL A 370 13.75 -25.66 -3.23
C VAL A 370 14.15 -27.03 -3.81
N ASN A 371 14.05 -27.20 -5.12
CA ASN A 371 14.30 -28.49 -5.80
C ASN A 371 15.76 -28.68 -6.29
N ASP A 372 16.66 -27.71 -6.12
CA ASP A 372 18.07 -27.90 -6.49
C ASP A 372 18.78 -28.76 -5.43
N PRO A 373 19.22 -29.99 -5.75
CA PRO A 373 19.87 -30.89 -4.77
C PRO A 373 21.16 -30.31 -4.18
N ARG A 374 21.85 -29.43 -4.92
CA ARG A 374 23.03 -28.72 -4.43
C ARG A 374 22.65 -27.71 -3.36
N ILE A 375 21.42 -27.19 -3.42
CA ILE A 375 20.93 -26.24 -2.44
C ILE A 375 20.20 -26.94 -1.29
N ALA A 376 19.49 -28.05 -1.54
CA ALA A 376 19.00 -28.92 -0.48
C ALA A 376 20.15 -29.39 0.45
N ARG A 377 21.36 -29.59 -0.08
CA ARG A 377 22.60 -29.85 0.69
C ARG A 377 23.26 -28.61 1.31
N ASN A 378 22.98 -27.40 0.81
CA ASN A 378 23.56 -26.15 1.33
C ASN A 378 22.64 -25.39 2.29
N VAL A 379 21.36 -25.77 2.43
CA VAL A 379 20.50 -25.30 3.52
C VAL A 379 20.95 -25.89 4.87
N GLU A 380 21.77 -26.95 4.85
CA GLU A 380 22.57 -27.37 6.02
C GLU A 380 23.65 -26.35 6.46
N TYR A 381 23.91 -25.27 5.70
CA TYR A 381 24.99 -24.33 6.01
C TYR A 381 24.63 -22.85 5.73
N ILE A 382 23.65 -22.31 6.45
CA ILE A 382 24.08 -21.19 7.30
C ILE A 382 24.72 -21.93 8.47
N ASN A 383 26.05 -21.98 8.53
CA ASN A 383 26.71 -22.67 9.62
C ASN A 383 26.24 -21.99 10.90
N TYR A 384 25.29 -22.62 11.59
CA TYR A 384 24.72 -22.04 12.80
C TYR A 384 25.84 -21.73 13.78
N GLU A 385 26.95 -22.49 13.70
CA GLU A 385 28.19 -22.31 14.44
C GLU A 385 29.04 -21.08 14.08
N GLU A 386 28.67 -20.31 13.07
CA GLU A 386 29.35 -19.05 12.73
C GLU A 386 28.59 -17.82 13.24
N LEU A 387 27.28 -17.94 13.54
CA LEU A 387 26.51 -16.81 14.09
C LEU A 387 27.12 -16.35 15.42
N PRO A 388 27.31 -15.04 15.69
CA PRO A 388 27.60 -14.57 17.04
C PRO A 388 26.64 -15.26 18.02
N LEU A 389 27.17 -15.79 19.13
CA LEU A 389 26.39 -16.64 20.04
C LEU A 389 25.09 -15.94 20.44
N ASN A 390 25.14 -14.62 20.66
CA ASN A 390 23.99 -13.78 20.96
C ASN A 390 22.92 -13.79 19.84
N GLU A 391 23.24 -13.84 18.56
CA GLU A 391 22.26 -13.78 17.46
C GLU A 391 21.56 -15.11 17.16
N ARG A 392 22.22 -16.25 17.40
CA ARG A 392 21.60 -17.60 17.34
C ARG A 392 20.40 -17.75 18.27
N TYR A 393 20.33 -16.90 19.30
CA TYR A 393 19.22 -16.90 20.24
C TYR A 393 17.97 -16.20 19.71
N TYR A 394 18.03 -15.43 18.63
CA TYR A 394 16.88 -14.59 18.24
C TYR A 394 16.31 -14.90 16.87
N LEU A 395 17.13 -15.32 15.91
CA LEU A 395 16.69 -15.57 14.54
C LEU A 395 17.03 -16.99 14.11
N LEU A 396 16.07 -17.67 13.48
CA LEU A 396 16.25 -19.01 12.95
C LEU A 396 16.00 -18.99 11.43
N PRO A 397 16.91 -19.50 10.58
CA PRO A 397 16.59 -19.78 9.19
C PRO A 397 15.38 -20.69 9.09
N VAL A 398 14.50 -20.43 8.14
CA VAL A 398 13.31 -21.26 7.97
C VAL A 398 13.52 -22.30 6.89
N ALA A 399 13.40 -23.58 7.28
CA ALA A 399 13.59 -24.69 6.37
C ALA A 399 12.65 -24.56 5.16
N GLY A 400 13.22 -24.66 3.95
CA GLY A 400 12.46 -24.52 2.70
C GLY A 400 12.23 -23.08 2.22
N LYS A 401 12.58 -22.05 3.00
CA LYS A 401 12.48 -20.64 2.57
C LYS A 401 13.80 -19.90 2.72
N LYS A 402 14.49 -19.74 1.58
CA LYS A 402 15.85 -19.20 1.54
C LYS A 402 15.94 -17.74 1.95
N PHE A 403 14.86 -17.00 1.75
CA PHE A 403 14.82 -15.59 2.05
C PHE A 403 14.00 -15.32 3.30
N SER A 404 13.96 -16.26 4.25
CA SER A 404 13.17 -16.10 5.48
C SER A 404 13.97 -16.41 6.74
N LEU A 405 13.80 -15.56 7.75
CA LEU A 405 14.26 -15.80 9.12
C LEU A 405 13.06 -15.74 10.08
N GLU A 406 12.88 -16.76 10.90
CA GLU A 406 11.91 -16.79 11.99
C GLU A 406 12.47 -16.12 13.24
N ILE A 407 11.63 -15.41 13.98
CA ILE A 407 12.00 -14.85 15.28
C ILE A 407 11.82 -15.96 16.34
N ARG A 408 12.92 -16.45 16.91
CA ARG A 408 12.94 -17.58 17.87
C ARG A 408 11.99 -17.38 19.05
N ALA A 409 11.94 -16.16 19.56
CA ALA A 409 11.09 -15.77 20.70
C ALA A 409 9.60 -15.69 20.34
N SER A 410 9.28 -15.46 19.07
CA SER A 410 7.93 -15.31 18.52
C SER A 410 7.73 -16.27 17.36
N ARG A 411 7.59 -17.56 17.70
CA ARG A 411 7.42 -18.61 16.70
C ARG A 411 6.32 -18.25 15.70
N ASN A 412 6.57 -18.59 14.45
CA ASN A 412 5.72 -18.32 13.28
C ASN A 412 5.69 -16.86 12.83
N VAL A 413 6.50 -15.97 13.40
CA VAL A 413 6.72 -14.62 12.84
C VAL A 413 8.02 -14.63 12.05
N TYR A 414 7.94 -14.26 10.78
CA TYR A 414 9.05 -14.33 9.83
C TYR A 414 9.42 -12.97 9.26
N MET A 415 10.70 -12.80 9.00
CA MET A 415 11.27 -11.73 8.19
C MET A 415 11.53 -12.25 6.78
N GLU A 416 10.78 -11.75 5.79
CA GLU A 416 10.95 -12.09 4.37
C GLU A 416 11.84 -11.07 3.65
N PHE A 417 12.95 -11.55 3.09
CA PHE A 417 13.92 -10.76 2.33
C PHE A 417 13.62 -10.84 0.84
N ILE A 418 12.75 -9.97 0.32
CA ILE A 418 12.45 -9.99 -1.11
C ILE A 418 13.60 -9.36 -1.91
N PRO A 419 14.25 -10.09 -2.84
CA PRO A 419 15.29 -9.50 -3.67
C PRO A 419 14.76 -8.36 -4.54
N GLY A 420 15.66 -7.48 -5.02
CA GLY A 420 15.30 -6.35 -5.88
C GLY A 420 14.69 -6.79 -7.22
N PHE A 421 13.97 -5.88 -7.88
CA PHE A 421 13.29 -6.13 -9.16
C PHE A 421 14.20 -6.75 -10.23
N GLU A 422 15.44 -6.27 -10.36
CA GLU A 422 16.41 -6.81 -11.31
C GLU A 422 16.78 -8.28 -11.04
N SER A 423 16.76 -8.69 -9.76
CA SER A 423 17.15 -10.03 -9.34
C SER A 423 16.04 -11.07 -9.50
N ILE A 424 14.77 -10.66 -9.40
CA ILE A 424 13.63 -11.58 -9.47
C ILE A 424 12.73 -11.37 -10.69
N GLY A 425 13.01 -10.43 -11.58
CA GLY A 425 12.14 -10.12 -12.73
C GLY A 425 11.82 -11.33 -13.61
N ASN A 426 12.76 -12.28 -13.75
CA ASN A 426 12.53 -13.54 -14.49
C ASN A 426 12.02 -14.69 -13.61
N LEU A 427 11.94 -14.48 -12.30
CA LEU A 427 11.50 -15.46 -11.30
C LEU A 427 10.08 -15.16 -10.79
N GLU A 428 9.52 -13.99 -11.09
CA GLU A 428 8.17 -13.63 -10.71
C GLU A 428 7.16 -13.87 -11.83
N SER A 429 5.88 -14.00 -11.48
CA SER A 429 4.82 -14.06 -12.48
C SER A 429 4.69 -12.71 -13.18
N SER A 430 4.75 -12.69 -14.51
CA SER A 430 4.49 -11.48 -15.30
C SER A 430 3.07 -10.92 -15.15
N LEU A 431 2.13 -11.72 -14.62
CA LEU A 431 0.75 -11.33 -14.37
C LEU A 431 0.48 -11.00 -12.90
N LYS A 432 1.05 -11.79 -11.98
CA LYS A 432 0.71 -11.74 -10.55
C LYS A 432 1.84 -11.16 -9.67
N GLY A 433 3.05 -10.97 -10.21
CA GLY A 433 4.23 -10.66 -9.41
C GLY A 433 4.68 -11.86 -8.55
N ASN A 434 5.36 -11.55 -7.43
CA ASN A 434 5.97 -12.55 -6.55
C ASN A 434 5.01 -13.07 -5.45
N VAL A 435 4.04 -13.89 -5.85
CA VAL A 435 3.04 -14.50 -4.96
C VAL A 435 3.54 -15.80 -4.29
N ASN A 436 2.82 -16.28 -3.28
CA ASN A 436 2.82 -17.68 -2.83
C ASN A 436 1.41 -18.29 -3.01
N GLU A 437 1.22 -19.54 -2.59
CA GLU A 437 -0.06 -20.23 -2.73
C GLU A 437 -1.16 -19.61 -1.85
N ALA A 438 -0.84 -19.26 -0.61
CA ALA A 438 -1.81 -18.62 0.31
C ALA A 438 -2.35 -17.29 -0.26
N VAL A 439 -1.48 -16.45 -0.82
CA VAL A 439 -1.86 -15.20 -1.50
C VAL A 439 -2.67 -15.50 -2.76
N THR A 440 -2.28 -16.50 -3.54
CA THR A 440 -3.01 -16.90 -4.76
C THR A 440 -4.43 -17.37 -4.42
N LEU A 441 -4.59 -18.18 -3.38
CA LEU A 441 -5.88 -18.67 -2.90
C LEU A 441 -6.74 -17.53 -2.34
N ALA A 442 -6.13 -16.59 -1.60
CA ALA A 442 -6.83 -15.40 -1.11
C ALA A 442 -7.37 -14.54 -2.25
N VAL A 443 -6.55 -14.26 -3.28
CA VAL A 443 -6.95 -13.50 -4.47
C VAL A 443 -8.07 -14.22 -5.23
N GLY A 444 -7.92 -15.52 -5.49
CA GLY A 444 -8.93 -16.32 -6.20
C GLY A 444 -10.27 -16.37 -5.45
N SER A 445 -10.20 -16.60 -4.14
CA SER A 445 -11.39 -16.61 -3.26
C SER A 445 -12.06 -15.25 -3.22
N LEU A 446 -11.28 -14.16 -3.10
CA LEU A 446 -11.83 -12.81 -3.05
C LEU A 446 -12.59 -12.49 -4.34
N ASN A 447 -11.99 -12.75 -5.50
CA ASN A 447 -12.64 -12.50 -6.79
C ASN A 447 -13.92 -13.35 -6.93
N THR A 448 -13.91 -14.61 -6.48
CA THR A 448 -15.11 -15.47 -6.47
C THR A 448 -16.23 -14.92 -5.59
N PHE A 449 -15.91 -14.44 -4.38
CA PHE A 449 -16.90 -13.82 -3.50
C PHE A 449 -17.45 -12.53 -4.07
N VAL A 450 -16.59 -11.71 -4.71
CA VAL A 450 -17.01 -10.49 -5.38
C VAL A 450 -17.96 -10.78 -6.53
N ASP A 451 -17.65 -11.74 -7.40
CA ASP A 451 -18.53 -12.13 -8.51
C ASP A 451 -19.92 -12.54 -8.00
N THR A 452 -19.97 -13.16 -6.82
CA THR A 452 -21.23 -13.53 -6.17
C THR A 452 -22.00 -12.31 -5.62
N LYS A 453 -21.31 -11.34 -5.00
CA LYS A 453 -21.94 -10.16 -4.38
C LYS A 453 -22.21 -9.00 -5.34
N TYR A 454 -21.50 -8.98 -6.46
CA TYR A 454 -21.56 -7.97 -7.51
C TYR A 454 -21.79 -8.64 -8.87
N PRO A 455 -22.93 -9.35 -9.07
CA PRO A 455 -23.15 -10.10 -10.29
C PRO A 455 -23.04 -9.20 -11.53
N LYS A 456 -22.49 -9.77 -12.61
CA LYS A 456 -22.19 -9.13 -13.90
C LYS A 456 -20.94 -8.22 -13.91
N THR A 457 -20.11 -8.24 -12.87
CA THR A 457 -18.71 -7.82 -13.00
C THR A 457 -17.88 -9.02 -13.45
N ASN A 458 -17.34 -9.03 -14.67
CA ASN A 458 -16.25 -9.95 -15.01
C ASN A 458 -14.89 -9.38 -14.54
N GLY A 459 -14.90 -8.41 -13.61
CA GLY A 459 -13.73 -7.63 -13.22
C GLY A 459 -13.13 -8.21 -11.95
N LEU A 460 -11.85 -8.55 -12.00
CA LEU A 460 -11.09 -8.91 -10.81
C LEU A 460 -10.95 -7.67 -9.91
N VAL A 461 -10.95 -7.86 -8.59
CA VAL A 461 -10.74 -6.77 -7.63
C VAL A 461 -9.36 -6.79 -6.97
N ALA A 462 -8.74 -7.96 -6.96
CA ALA A 462 -7.35 -8.18 -6.60
C ALA A 462 -6.65 -8.90 -7.75
N PHE A 463 -5.48 -8.42 -8.12
CA PHE A 463 -4.81 -8.82 -9.36
C PHE A 463 -3.44 -9.46 -9.15
N HIS A 464 -2.76 -9.13 -8.05
CA HIS A 464 -1.35 -9.41 -7.89
C HIS A 464 -0.97 -9.75 -6.44
N SER A 465 0.32 -9.96 -6.24
CA SER A 465 0.96 -10.19 -4.95
C SER A 465 0.53 -9.21 -3.89
N ASP A 466 0.55 -9.70 -2.66
CA ASP A 466 0.56 -8.87 -1.49
C ASP A 466 1.83 -8.01 -1.44
N GLU A 467 1.77 -6.93 -0.67
CA GLU A 467 2.91 -6.04 -0.44
C GLU A 467 4.06 -6.74 0.29
N GLY A 468 3.75 -7.77 1.08
CA GLY A 468 4.74 -8.69 1.66
C GLY A 468 5.74 -9.24 0.65
N GLY A 469 5.27 -9.68 -0.52
CA GLY A 469 6.09 -10.24 -1.61
C GLY A 469 6.75 -9.21 -2.53
N ARG A 470 6.56 -7.90 -2.32
CA ARG A 470 7.00 -6.87 -3.26
C ARG A 470 8.47 -6.44 -3.02
N PRO A 471 9.30 -6.41 -4.08
CA PRO A 471 10.66 -5.86 -4.00
C PRO A 471 10.69 -4.38 -3.62
N GLY A 472 11.69 -4.01 -2.81
CA GLY A 472 12.01 -2.62 -2.51
C GLY A 472 10.98 -1.87 -1.65
N VAL A 473 10.05 -2.58 -1.01
CA VAL A 473 9.20 -2.02 0.05
C VAL A 473 10.10 -1.59 1.20
N ASN A 474 9.91 -0.38 1.71
CA ASN A 474 10.72 0.20 2.78
C ASN A 474 9.88 0.92 3.84
N ASP A 475 8.56 0.95 3.67
CA ASP A 475 7.64 1.55 4.60
C ASP A 475 6.31 0.79 4.67
N ILE A 476 5.47 1.21 5.61
CA ILE A 476 4.13 0.67 5.83
C ILE A 476 3.20 1.86 5.62
N GLU A 477 2.32 1.76 4.62
CA GLU A 477 1.35 2.81 4.32
C GLU A 477 0.06 2.57 5.14
N TYR A 478 -0.19 3.43 6.12
CA TYR A 478 -1.44 3.41 6.89
C TYR A 478 -2.52 4.32 6.26
N PRO A 479 -3.82 3.98 6.43
CA PRO A 479 -4.31 2.82 7.16
C PRO A 479 -4.28 1.52 6.34
N VAL A 480 -4.30 0.38 7.04
CA VAL A 480 -4.37 -0.98 6.49
C VAL A 480 -5.58 -1.71 7.07
N ALA A 481 -6.39 -2.33 6.22
CA ALA A 481 -7.54 -3.12 6.63
C ALA A 481 -7.13 -4.59 6.84
N PHE A 482 -7.47 -5.14 8.01
CA PHE A 482 -7.29 -6.54 8.37
C PHE A 482 -8.63 -7.22 8.58
N PHE A 483 -8.77 -8.43 8.09
CA PHE A 483 -9.96 -9.25 8.21
C PHE A 483 -9.58 -10.57 8.89
N LEU A 484 -10.22 -10.83 10.03
CA LEU A 484 -9.97 -12.00 10.86
C LEU A 484 -11.05 -13.06 10.58
N PRO A 485 -10.71 -14.36 10.66
CA PRO A 485 -11.73 -15.41 10.63
C PRO A 485 -12.75 -15.19 11.74
N LYS A 486 -14.04 -15.32 11.43
CA LYS A 486 -15.16 -15.11 12.34
C LYS A 486 -15.05 -15.97 13.58
N ALA A 487 -14.74 -17.26 13.42
CA ALA A 487 -14.57 -18.16 14.55
C ALA A 487 -13.48 -17.66 15.51
N PHE A 488 -12.35 -17.18 14.97
CA PHE A 488 -11.24 -16.64 15.77
C PHE A 488 -11.58 -15.27 16.39
N ALA A 489 -12.24 -14.38 15.63
CA ALA A 489 -12.64 -13.06 16.11
C ALA A 489 -13.67 -13.16 17.23
N ASP A 490 -14.72 -13.97 17.05
CA ASP A 490 -15.74 -14.24 18.08
C ASP A 490 -15.10 -14.84 19.33
N TRP A 491 -14.17 -15.78 19.14
CA TRP A 491 -13.41 -16.41 20.22
C TRP A 491 -12.62 -15.37 21.04
N CYS A 492 -11.99 -14.41 20.37
CA CYS A 492 -11.23 -13.34 21.03
C CYS A 492 -12.09 -12.19 21.58
N GLY A 493 -13.38 -12.13 21.21
CA GLY A 493 -14.23 -10.96 21.43
C GLY A 493 -13.79 -9.74 20.62
N LEU A 494 -13.35 -9.96 19.38
CA LEU A 494 -12.89 -8.93 18.45
C LEU A 494 -13.86 -8.72 17.29
N ASN A 495 -13.72 -7.58 16.62
CA ASN A 495 -14.34 -7.37 15.32
C ASN A 495 -13.63 -8.20 14.24
N THR A 496 -14.40 -8.76 13.33
CA THR A 496 -13.89 -9.49 12.14
C THR A 496 -13.21 -8.58 11.11
N ALA A 497 -13.28 -7.27 11.27
CA ALA A 497 -12.59 -6.30 10.44
C ALA A 497 -11.97 -5.22 11.32
N LEU A 498 -10.67 -4.97 11.15
CA LEU A 498 -9.87 -4.00 11.88
C LEU A 498 -9.20 -3.04 10.89
N LEU A 499 -9.22 -1.74 11.18
CA LEU A 499 -8.52 -0.73 10.38
C LEU A 499 -7.32 -0.21 11.17
N ILE A 500 -6.14 -0.71 10.86
CA ILE A 500 -4.89 -0.36 11.53
C ILE A 500 -4.39 0.97 11.00
N GLN A 501 -4.18 1.95 11.88
CA GLN A 501 -3.83 3.34 11.52
C GLN A 501 -2.41 3.74 11.91
N SER A 502 -1.69 2.93 12.69
CA SER A 502 -0.35 3.25 13.17
C SER A 502 0.53 2.03 13.40
N HIS A 503 1.84 2.24 13.50
CA HIS A 503 2.82 1.20 13.82
C HIS A 503 2.57 0.53 15.17
N ALA A 504 2.14 1.30 16.18
CA ALA A 504 1.83 0.77 17.50
C ALA A 504 0.66 -0.23 17.44
N GLN A 505 -0.40 0.10 16.67
CA GLN A 505 -1.52 -0.80 16.44
C GLN A 505 -1.08 -2.05 15.65
N PHE A 506 -0.31 -1.86 14.57
CA PHE A 506 0.20 -2.97 13.76
C PHE A 506 1.02 -3.98 14.57
N LEU A 507 1.98 -3.50 15.38
CA LEU A 507 2.78 -4.36 16.26
C LEU A 507 1.97 -5.00 17.37
N ALA A 508 0.98 -4.31 17.92
CA ALA A 508 0.07 -4.90 18.90
C ALA A 508 -0.72 -6.06 18.27
N LEU A 509 -1.17 -5.91 17.02
CA LEU A 509 -1.85 -6.98 16.28
C LEU A 509 -0.91 -8.16 16.00
N ILE A 510 0.33 -7.92 15.59
CA ILE A 510 1.33 -8.99 15.38
C ILE A 510 1.58 -9.75 16.69
N ASN A 511 1.81 -9.05 17.80
CA ASN A 511 2.03 -9.69 19.09
C ASN A 511 0.81 -10.45 19.62
N PHE A 512 -0.39 -10.06 19.20
CA PHE A 512 -1.61 -10.76 19.52
C PHE A 512 -1.78 -12.03 18.69
N LEU A 513 -1.46 -11.97 17.39
CA LEU A 513 -1.65 -13.08 16.44
C LEU A 513 -0.49 -14.09 16.43
N LYS A 514 0.69 -13.72 16.93
CA LYS A 514 1.83 -14.64 16.98
C LYS A 514 1.48 -15.90 17.77
N GLY A 515 1.92 -17.06 17.26
CA GLY A 515 1.56 -18.37 17.81
C GLY A 515 0.23 -18.93 17.31
N TRP A 516 -0.60 -18.13 16.63
CA TRP A 516 -1.85 -18.59 15.99
C TRP A 516 -1.70 -18.70 14.48
N TYR A 517 -1.01 -17.75 13.87
CA TYR A 517 -0.86 -17.67 12.42
C TYR A 517 0.61 -17.67 12.02
N TYR A 518 0.86 -18.06 10.77
CA TYR A 518 2.11 -17.77 10.11
C TYR A 518 2.13 -16.32 9.62
N ILE A 519 3.03 -15.50 10.16
CA ILE A 519 3.10 -14.05 9.95
C ILE A 519 4.40 -13.71 9.21
N PRO A 520 4.46 -13.91 7.87
CA PRO A 520 5.50 -13.32 7.05
C PRO A 520 5.37 -11.80 7.02
N LEU A 521 6.47 -11.11 7.29
CA LEU A 521 6.58 -9.67 7.21
C LEU A 521 7.72 -9.31 6.27
N ASN A 522 7.46 -8.38 5.35
CA ASN A 522 8.50 -7.85 4.48
C ASN A 522 9.62 -7.23 5.33
N TRP A 523 10.87 -7.52 5.01
CA TRP A 523 12.04 -6.96 5.67
C TRP A 523 12.03 -5.43 5.75
N GLY A 524 11.55 -4.74 4.72
CA GLY A 524 11.41 -3.28 4.72
C GLY A 524 10.49 -2.76 5.81
N TRP A 525 9.45 -3.52 6.17
CA TRP A 525 8.57 -3.19 7.29
C TRP A 525 9.32 -3.28 8.62
N PHE A 526 10.16 -4.28 8.81
CA PHE A 526 11.00 -4.37 10.00
C PHE A 526 11.97 -3.19 10.13
N ILE A 527 12.66 -2.82 9.04
CA ILE A 527 13.50 -1.61 9.05
C ILE A 527 12.65 -0.40 9.47
N HIS A 528 11.47 -0.22 8.87
CA HIS A 528 10.60 0.91 9.21
C HIS A 528 10.21 0.92 10.70
N LEU A 529 9.78 -0.23 11.23
CA LEU A 529 9.38 -0.36 12.64
C LEU A 529 10.53 -0.07 13.60
N PHE A 530 11.74 -0.56 13.31
CA PHE A 530 12.93 -0.26 14.12
C PHE A 530 13.38 1.20 13.98
N MET A 531 13.18 1.86 12.83
CA MET A 531 13.44 3.30 12.72
C MET A 531 12.51 4.11 13.61
N MET A 532 11.25 3.68 13.77
CA MET A 532 10.31 4.33 14.70
C MET A 532 10.63 4.10 16.18
N ALA A 533 11.49 3.13 16.50
CA ALA A 533 12.03 2.92 17.85
C ALA A 533 13.25 3.82 18.18
N HIS A 534 13.75 4.59 17.21
CA HIS A 534 14.82 5.57 17.42
C HIS A 534 14.27 6.94 17.81
N THR A 535 15.06 7.72 18.54
CA THR A 535 14.78 9.14 18.74
C THR A 535 15.11 9.92 17.47
N ALA A 536 14.45 11.08 17.30
CA ALA A 536 14.77 11.97 16.18
C ALA A 536 16.24 12.45 16.21
N THR A 537 16.84 12.56 17.40
CA THR A 537 18.26 12.91 17.59
C THR A 537 19.18 11.79 17.13
N GLU A 538 18.90 10.53 17.47
CA GLU A 538 19.67 9.37 16.97
C GLU A 538 19.66 9.32 15.44
N LEU A 539 18.49 9.57 14.81
CA LEU A 539 18.40 9.63 13.35
C LEU A 539 19.14 10.84 12.77
N GLN A 540 19.11 12.00 13.44
CA GLN A 540 19.88 13.17 13.03
C GLN A 540 21.38 12.89 13.00
N GLN A 541 21.90 12.26 14.05
CA GLN A 541 23.31 11.87 14.16
C GLN A 541 23.65 10.87 13.06
N ALA A 542 22.77 9.91 12.79
CA ALA A 542 22.93 8.96 11.70
C ALA A 542 23.01 9.64 10.32
N ILE A 543 22.13 10.62 10.06
CA ILE A 543 22.12 11.41 8.82
C ILE A 543 23.40 12.22 8.66
N ALA A 544 23.91 12.82 9.74
CA ALA A 544 25.13 13.63 9.72
C ALA A 544 26.39 12.82 9.35
N LEU A 545 26.37 11.50 9.56
CA LEU A 545 27.47 10.60 9.20
C LEU A 545 27.46 10.17 7.73
N LEU A 546 26.38 10.45 6.97
CA LEU A 546 26.29 10.09 5.56
C LEU A 546 26.95 11.17 4.69
N THR A 547 28.18 10.89 4.24
CA THR A 547 29.07 11.89 3.62
C THR A 547 29.21 11.78 2.09
N ALA A 548 28.55 10.82 1.43
CA ALA A 548 28.73 10.55 -0.01
C ALA A 548 27.47 10.72 -0.88
N GLU A 549 27.68 11.04 -2.17
CA GLU A 549 26.64 11.03 -3.21
C GLU A 549 25.99 9.64 -3.38
N ASN A 550 26.74 8.56 -3.11
CA ASN A 550 26.28 7.17 -3.17
C ASN A 550 25.27 6.79 -2.07
N GLN A 551 25.09 7.63 -1.04
CA GLN A 551 24.16 7.38 0.08
C GLN A 551 22.90 8.26 0.01
N LYS A 552 22.66 8.94 -1.12
CA LYS A 552 21.52 9.84 -1.29
C LYS A 552 20.17 9.23 -0.92
N ASN A 553 19.95 7.97 -1.32
CA ASN A 553 18.69 7.27 -1.03
C ASN A 553 18.54 6.91 0.45
N ALA A 554 19.63 6.44 1.09
CA ALA A 554 19.65 6.14 2.52
C ALA A 554 19.45 7.42 3.35
N LYS A 555 20.14 8.50 3.00
CA LYS A 555 19.98 9.81 3.63
C LYS A 555 18.54 10.29 3.54
N LYS A 556 17.97 10.28 2.33
CA LYS A 556 16.57 10.66 2.11
C LYS A 556 15.62 9.80 2.94
N TYR A 557 15.84 8.50 3.00
CA TYR A 557 15.02 7.59 3.80
C TYR A 557 15.07 7.96 5.29
N LEU A 558 16.26 8.17 5.86
CA LEU A 558 16.41 8.55 7.27
C LEU A 558 15.80 9.93 7.55
N GLU A 559 15.94 10.90 6.64
CA GLU A 559 15.31 12.22 6.75
C GLU A 559 13.78 12.10 6.76
N ASP A 560 13.20 11.27 5.88
CA ASP A 560 11.75 11.02 5.84
C ASP A 560 11.27 10.37 7.17
N ARG A 561 12.06 9.45 7.75
CA ARG A 561 11.75 8.80 9.05
C ARG A 561 11.91 9.75 10.24
N GLN A 562 12.93 10.60 10.25
CA GLN A 562 13.11 11.62 11.26
C GLN A 562 11.95 12.62 11.25
N LYS A 563 11.52 13.04 10.06
CA LYS A 563 10.35 13.88 9.88
C LYS A 563 9.08 13.23 10.44
N GLU A 564 8.88 11.95 10.16
CA GLU A 564 7.75 11.17 10.67
C GLU A 564 7.73 11.08 12.21
N LEU A 565 8.87 10.84 12.85
CA LEU A 565 9.00 10.88 14.32
C LEU A 565 8.61 12.24 14.91
N ASN A 566 9.07 13.34 14.29
CA ASN A 566 8.84 14.68 14.80
C ASN A 566 7.39 15.16 14.60
N GLU A 567 6.78 14.79 13.48
CA GLU A 567 5.50 15.38 13.07
C GLU A 567 4.29 14.47 13.29
N LYS A 568 4.47 13.15 13.25
CA LYS A 568 3.35 12.20 13.12
C LYS A 568 3.23 11.19 14.23
N LEU A 569 4.31 10.94 14.98
CA LEU A 569 4.32 9.90 16.01
C LEU A 569 4.28 10.52 17.41
N PRO A 570 3.14 10.44 18.13
CA PRO A 570 3.10 10.84 19.54
C PRO A 570 4.13 10.03 20.36
N GLN A 571 4.79 10.68 21.31
CA GLN A 571 5.81 10.02 22.16
C GLN A 571 5.26 8.76 22.87
N GLN A 572 3.99 8.78 23.27
CA GLN A 572 3.29 7.63 23.85
C GLN A 572 3.22 6.42 22.90
N ASP A 573 3.12 6.64 21.59
CA ASP A 573 3.04 5.56 20.61
C ASP A 573 4.44 5.02 20.28
N GLN A 574 5.47 5.85 20.32
CA GLN A 574 6.86 5.39 20.25
C GLN A 574 7.20 4.42 21.40
N ALA A 575 6.81 4.74 22.64
CA ALA A 575 7.02 3.83 23.77
C ALA A 575 6.32 2.48 23.56
N LYS A 576 5.09 2.49 23.02
CA LYS A 576 4.35 1.26 22.67
C LYS A 576 5.03 0.46 21.56
N ILE A 577 5.59 1.13 20.55
CA ILE A 577 6.36 0.49 19.47
C ILE A 577 7.59 -0.21 20.05
N ILE A 578 8.37 0.49 20.87
CA ILE A 578 9.56 -0.06 21.54
C ILE A 578 9.17 -1.28 22.37
N GLN A 579 8.13 -1.18 23.20
CA GLN A 579 7.70 -2.30 24.03
C GLN A 579 7.20 -3.48 23.18
N SER A 580 6.44 -3.22 22.12
CA SER A 580 5.90 -4.29 21.26
C SER A 580 7.00 -4.99 20.46
N LEU A 581 8.06 -4.27 20.05
CA LEU A 581 9.23 -4.89 19.44
C LEU A 581 10.00 -5.73 20.46
N LYS A 582 10.20 -5.24 21.69
CA LYS A 582 10.81 -6.04 22.77
C LYS A 582 10.02 -7.34 22.97
N ASP A 583 8.70 -7.24 23.08
CA ASP A 583 7.81 -8.40 23.24
C ASP A 583 7.94 -9.42 22.10
N LEU A 584 8.31 -8.98 20.88
CA LEU A 584 8.51 -9.88 19.75
C LEU A 584 9.81 -10.68 19.88
N PHE A 585 10.85 -10.12 20.49
CA PHE A 585 12.17 -10.76 20.62
C PHE A 585 12.43 -11.40 21.99
N VAL A 586 11.50 -11.30 22.95
CA VAL A 586 11.59 -11.93 24.27
C VAL A 586 10.76 -13.22 24.34
N PRO A 587 11.35 -14.38 24.69
CA PRO A 587 10.65 -15.68 24.68
C PRO A 587 9.40 -15.74 25.57
N MET A 588 8.31 -16.33 25.04
CA MET A 588 7.05 -16.49 25.78
C MET A 588 7.13 -17.35 27.04
N SER A 589 8.02 -18.35 27.08
CA SER A 589 8.17 -19.29 28.22
C SER A 589 8.67 -18.63 29.51
N GLN A 590 8.98 -17.34 29.47
CA GLN A 590 9.55 -16.57 30.58
C GLN A 590 8.58 -15.54 31.17
N ARG A 591 7.36 -15.41 30.63
CA ARG A 591 6.29 -14.64 31.29
C ARG A 591 5.74 -15.50 32.42
N SER A 592 5.89 -15.04 33.66
CA SER A 592 5.43 -15.76 34.84
C SER A 592 3.92 -15.99 34.77
N ILE A 593 3.52 -17.24 34.53
CA ILE A 593 2.13 -17.64 34.44
C ILE A 593 1.54 -17.60 35.86
N VAL A 594 0.67 -16.62 36.12
CA VAL A 594 -0.20 -16.63 37.30
C VAL A 594 -1.45 -17.42 36.92
N THR A 595 -1.39 -18.75 36.96
CA THR A 595 -2.59 -19.58 36.79
C THR A 595 -3.45 -19.47 38.04
N THR A 596 -4.54 -18.72 37.99
CA THR A 596 -5.67 -18.90 38.91
C THR A 596 -6.61 -19.95 38.30
N ASN A 597 -6.79 -21.09 38.98
CA ASN A 597 -7.75 -22.10 38.56
C ASN A 597 -9.19 -21.56 38.78
N PRO A 598 -9.99 -21.34 37.71
CA PRO A 598 -11.31 -20.74 37.84
C PRO A 598 -12.35 -21.68 38.48
N ASP A 599 -12.14 -22.99 38.44
CA ASP A 599 -13.15 -23.97 38.87
C ASP A 599 -13.06 -24.39 40.35
N THR A 600 -11.99 -24.01 41.05
CA THR A 600 -11.78 -24.42 42.46
C THR A 600 -11.65 -23.27 43.43
N GLY A 601 -11.43 -22.03 42.99
CA GLY A 601 -11.00 -20.94 43.86
C GLY A 601 -9.67 -21.20 44.60
N TYR A 602 -9.06 -22.38 44.38
CA TYR A 602 -7.82 -22.78 44.99
C TYR A 602 -6.67 -22.34 44.09
N LYS A 603 -5.84 -21.45 44.63
CA LYS A 603 -4.48 -21.23 44.12
C LYS A 603 -3.78 -22.59 44.12
N LEU A 604 -3.53 -23.16 42.95
CA LEU A 604 -2.48 -24.16 42.79
C LEU A 604 -1.20 -23.44 43.23
N SER A 605 -0.79 -23.64 44.48
CA SER A 605 0.59 -23.39 44.83
C SER A 605 1.37 -24.37 43.98
N SER A 606 1.99 -23.87 42.90
CA SER A 606 3.25 -24.45 42.46
C SER A 606 4.03 -24.73 43.74
N ARG A 607 4.54 -25.95 43.90
CA ARG A 607 5.38 -26.35 45.04
C ARG A 607 6.31 -25.16 45.29
N LYS A 608 6.03 -24.38 46.32
CA LYS A 608 6.89 -23.28 46.75
C LYS A 608 8.07 -24.00 47.36
N THR A 609 9.00 -24.48 46.53
CA THR A 609 10.40 -24.31 46.90
C THR A 609 10.48 -22.84 47.28
N LYS A 610 10.79 -22.56 48.55
CA LYS A 610 11.21 -21.22 49.01
C LYS A 610 12.54 -20.86 48.32
N ALA A 611 12.59 -20.96 46.99
CA ALA A 611 13.54 -20.22 46.20
C ALA A 611 13.30 -18.77 46.59
N ASN A 612 14.38 -18.15 47.04
CA ASN A 612 14.34 -16.89 47.76
C ASN A 612 13.68 -15.85 46.84
N THR A 613 12.67 -15.11 47.30
CA THR A 613 12.04 -14.04 46.50
C THR A 613 13.09 -13.07 45.95
N ALA A 614 14.21 -12.91 46.68
CA ALA A 614 15.38 -12.18 46.23
C ALA A 614 16.04 -12.78 44.96
N GLU A 615 16.28 -14.10 44.91
CA GLU A 615 16.90 -14.77 43.74
C GLU A 615 16.03 -14.64 42.49
N LYS A 616 14.71 -14.77 42.64
CA LYS A 616 13.77 -14.57 41.53
C LYS A 616 13.81 -13.13 41.03
N ASN A 617 13.76 -12.15 41.94
CA ASN A 617 13.82 -10.74 41.56
C ASN A 617 15.17 -10.39 40.89
N THR A 618 16.27 -10.96 41.34
CA THR A 618 17.60 -10.78 40.72
C THR A 618 17.66 -11.42 39.33
N ALA A 619 17.10 -12.62 39.15
CA ALA A 619 17.03 -13.28 37.85
C ALA A 619 16.16 -12.51 36.85
N ASP A 620 14.97 -12.06 37.28
CA ASP A 620 14.05 -11.27 36.47
C ASP A 620 14.69 -9.91 36.08
N ALA A 621 15.42 -9.26 37.00
CA ALA A 621 16.13 -8.01 36.72
C ALA A 621 17.29 -8.20 35.74
N LYS A 622 18.12 -9.23 35.93
CA LYS A 622 19.22 -9.57 35.00
C LYS A 622 18.68 -9.86 33.61
N GLN A 623 17.60 -10.63 33.52
CA GLN A 623 16.98 -10.96 32.26
C GLN A 623 16.36 -9.73 31.57
N SER A 624 15.72 -8.83 32.32
CA SER A 624 15.23 -7.57 31.77
C SER A 624 16.37 -6.72 31.19
N GLN A 625 17.53 -6.71 31.85
CA GLN A 625 18.73 -6.04 31.36
C GLN A 625 19.28 -6.71 30.09
N ASP A 626 19.33 -8.04 30.04
CA ASP A 626 19.78 -8.80 28.87
C ASP A 626 18.85 -8.53 27.67
N ASN A 627 17.53 -8.53 27.88
CA ASN A 627 16.55 -8.20 26.85
C ASN A 627 16.71 -6.76 26.33
N GLU A 628 17.01 -5.81 27.21
CA GLU A 628 17.27 -4.42 26.84
C GLU A 628 18.53 -4.29 25.97
N LEU A 629 19.61 -4.96 26.36
CA LEU A 629 20.86 -4.98 25.60
C LEU A 629 20.67 -5.56 24.20
N VAL A 630 19.91 -6.65 24.10
CA VAL A 630 19.59 -7.30 22.82
C VAL A 630 18.76 -6.39 21.94
N PHE A 631 17.70 -5.81 22.49
CA PHE A 631 16.86 -4.88 21.75
C PHE A 631 17.67 -3.70 21.22
N ASN A 632 18.55 -3.12 22.05
CA ASN A 632 19.42 -2.01 21.64
C ASN A 632 20.46 -2.44 20.59
N ALA A 633 20.98 -3.67 20.67
CA ALA A 633 21.86 -4.21 19.63
C ALA A 633 21.14 -4.39 18.29
N LEU A 634 19.92 -4.94 18.29
CA LEU A 634 19.08 -5.04 17.08
C LEU A 634 18.75 -3.65 16.52
N LYS A 635 18.31 -2.74 17.38
CA LYS A 635 18.02 -1.34 17.03
C LYS A 635 19.21 -0.68 16.34
N ALA A 636 20.41 -0.76 16.93
CA ALA A 636 21.65 -0.23 16.35
C ALA A 636 22.00 -0.88 15.00
N LYS A 637 21.82 -2.21 14.88
CA LYS A 637 22.02 -2.93 13.61
C LYS A 637 21.09 -2.39 12.53
N PHE A 638 19.77 -2.35 12.76
CA PHE A 638 18.81 -1.84 11.78
C PHE A 638 19.12 -0.40 11.33
N LEU A 639 19.67 0.44 12.21
CA LEU A 639 20.14 1.77 11.85
C LEU A 639 21.35 1.74 10.92
N ALA A 640 22.33 0.87 11.18
CA ALA A 640 23.47 0.67 10.27
C ALA A 640 22.99 0.21 8.89
N LEU A 641 21.99 -0.69 8.85
CA LEU A 641 21.40 -1.19 7.60
C LEU A 641 20.68 -0.08 6.82
N ALA A 642 19.96 0.81 7.52
CA ALA A 642 19.28 1.94 6.90
C ALA A 642 20.24 3.00 6.34
N LYS A 643 21.48 3.09 6.85
CA LYS A 643 22.52 4.03 6.37
C LYS A 643 23.08 3.67 5.00
N GLY A 644 22.76 2.51 4.45
CA GLY A 644 23.31 2.12 3.16
C GLY A 644 24.80 1.83 3.24
N ASP A 645 25.25 1.18 4.31
CA ASP A 645 26.40 0.27 4.23
C ASP A 645 25.99 -0.90 3.31
N ILE A 646 25.71 -0.59 2.05
CA ILE A 646 25.34 -1.46 0.93
C ILE A 646 26.19 -0.92 -0.25
N PRO A 647 27.28 -1.60 -0.65
CA PRO A 647 28.17 -1.16 -1.69
C PRO A 647 27.38 -1.10 -2.97
N SER A 648 27.41 0.07 -3.59
CA SER A 648 26.68 0.46 -4.79
C SER A 648 27.23 -0.18 -6.08
N GLY A 649 27.64 -1.46 -6.03
CA GLY A 649 28.18 -2.21 -7.16
C GLY A 649 27.18 -3.22 -7.73
N ASN A 650 26.72 -2.99 -8.96
CA ASN A 650 25.70 -3.73 -9.75
C ASN A 650 25.99 -5.22 -10.05
N LYS A 651 26.55 -6.03 -9.15
CA LYS A 651 26.83 -7.45 -9.44
C LYS A 651 26.35 -8.46 -8.41
N VAL A 652 25.79 -8.01 -7.30
CA VAL A 652 25.40 -8.91 -6.22
C VAL A 652 23.97 -8.57 -5.78
N PRO A 653 23.00 -9.49 -5.90
CA PRO A 653 21.65 -9.27 -5.40
C PRO A 653 21.70 -8.79 -3.94
N PRO A 654 20.84 -7.85 -3.52
CA PRO A 654 20.84 -7.34 -2.15
C PRO A 654 20.91 -8.46 -1.11
N TYR A 655 20.20 -9.60 -1.28
CA TYR A 655 20.30 -10.75 -0.36
C TYR A 655 21.67 -11.45 -0.31
N MET A 656 22.47 -11.42 -1.38
CA MET A 656 23.85 -11.92 -1.37
C MET A 656 24.80 -10.90 -0.74
N TYR A 657 24.50 -9.60 -0.84
CA TYR A 657 25.16 -8.60 -0.03
C TYR A 657 24.80 -8.76 1.46
N TRP A 658 23.54 -9.05 1.77
CA TRP A 658 23.05 -9.37 3.10
C TRP A 658 23.69 -10.65 3.64
N LYS A 659 23.77 -11.72 2.85
CA LYS A 659 24.49 -12.96 3.19
C LYS A 659 25.96 -12.67 3.48
N LYS A 660 26.66 -11.96 2.60
CA LYS A 660 28.08 -11.63 2.75
C LYS A 660 28.35 -10.65 3.90
N GLN A 661 27.47 -9.68 4.14
CA GLN A 661 27.59 -8.78 5.29
C GLN A 661 27.24 -9.48 6.59
N PHE A 662 26.23 -10.34 6.61
CA PHE A 662 25.94 -11.19 7.74
C PHE A 662 27.20 -12.02 8.02
N GLU A 663 27.68 -12.83 7.07
CA GLU A 663 28.95 -13.60 7.14
C GLU A 663 30.18 -12.74 7.57
N THR A 664 30.36 -11.53 7.05
CA THR A 664 31.49 -10.63 7.40
C THR A 664 31.33 -9.97 8.78
N LEU A 665 30.10 -9.67 9.21
CA LEU A 665 29.76 -9.24 10.57
C LEU A 665 30.06 -10.34 11.60
N MET A 666 30.05 -11.60 11.17
CA MET A 666 30.27 -12.76 12.03
C MET A 666 31.74 -13.08 12.23
N GLN A 667 32.58 -12.62 11.31
CA GLN A 667 34.03 -12.83 11.36
C GLN A 667 34.77 -11.75 12.18
N ASN A 668 34.12 -10.62 12.52
CA ASN A 668 34.79 -9.43 13.08
C ASN A 668 34.31 -9.01 14.49
N GLN A 669 33.70 -9.91 15.27
CA GLN A 669 33.39 -9.62 16.69
C GLN A 669 34.37 -10.38 17.61
N PRO A 670 34.90 -9.73 18.67
CA PRO A 670 35.73 -10.43 19.64
C PRO A 670 34.89 -11.55 20.29
N ALA A 671 35.45 -12.76 20.34
CA ALA A 671 34.82 -13.89 21.01
C ALA A 671 34.40 -13.47 22.43
N PRO A 672 33.17 -13.80 22.89
CA PRO A 672 32.81 -13.57 24.28
C PRO A 672 33.83 -14.30 25.16
N ALA A 673 34.30 -13.62 26.22
CA ALA A 673 35.11 -14.26 27.24
C ALA A 673 34.36 -15.51 27.73
N ASN A 674 34.99 -16.67 27.56
CA ASN A 674 34.44 -17.98 27.89
C ASN A 674 33.94 -17.99 29.35
N PRO A 675 32.82 -18.66 29.67
CA PRO A 675 32.28 -18.72 31.03
C PRO A 675 33.23 -19.38 32.03
#